data_AF-A0A0V1B3K0-F1
#
_entry.id   AF-A0A0V1B3K0-F1
#
_cell.length_a   1.000
_cell.length_b   1.000
_cell.length_c   1.000
_cell.angle_alpha   90.00
_cell.angle_beta   90.00
_cell.angle_gamma   90.00
#
_symmetry.space_group_name_H-M   'P 1'
#
loop_
_entity.id
_entity.type
_entity.pdbx_description
1 polymer ?
#
loop_
_entity_poly.entity_id
_entity_poly.type
_entity_poly.pdbx_seq_one_letter_code
_entity_poly.pdbx_strand_id
1 'polypeptide(L)'
;MVREEISDDTIQNKILDDSVRRVKIESNEMKKCLDKCEIIDALKHASVMLEELKTSALTPQYYYKLYIDITKELQLLDLTLTEELQKKNKINDLYEVVQYANSIIPRLYLLITVGIIYIKLGEASAKEMLKDMVEMCRGVQHPLRGLFLRSYLLQCTKNLLPNSTVTNEKEDNGTLQDSVEFILSNFAEMNKLWVRMQHQGQSRDREQREKERREIQVLVGTNLVRLAQLETIDVDMYKKYILPKILEQVVCCRDAIAQEYLMECLIDVFPDEFHVRCLNIFLKTCADIHQMVNIRNVLVTLIERLSSLGVTEEGRIIQEDANLFDVLSDEIASIVQSRVDMPTESVVALQVSMMDFALKCYQKRCDYADKVLQVTCSLLQCKSQQKFAYNSPVGKELVKLLRLPVDFYSNAMRLLLLKNYPLVLSLLDHRGRIRCSCQIVYSMLEQRTFVKTAEQAEMLLNLLQTLLKDEPDQPKNYEITEEFVEEQILISRLIHLFSADSLDVQYDILMGFKSYFTAGGAHRYRYTLVPVVFSAFDLVRKYSDVRDQDDEWENKVEKLIKLIHQLLSLLMSQTRAAHLPIRLYLQGALLINSVPMEKSSLQAYEFIAQAFAIYEEEISVSKEKLAAIILIAGTLQRMTCFGEDDHERLRDQCRLAASKLISKSSQCRAVATCAHLFWSSRIADRDQPMHDGEQVVNCLKKCLQIASQCMDPCAQVQLFTEILDHYVYFAEDGCKEIVTRQLNELIAKIRETLLQLEPSSDSEQIQKHFNNSIEHLREKAVAAKVSGSIAFAELVL
;
A
#
# COMPACT_ATOMS: atom_id res chain seq x y z
N MET A 1 -42.16 40.69 2.38
CA MET A 1 -42.93 39.70 1.58
C MET A 1 -41.94 38.74 0.97
N VAL A 2 -41.59 37.70 1.73
CA VAL A 2 -40.81 36.56 1.23
C VAL A 2 -41.78 35.78 0.35
N ARG A 3 -41.61 35.82 -0.97
CA ARG A 3 -42.27 34.85 -1.84
C ARG A 3 -41.62 33.52 -1.52
N GLU A 4 -42.35 32.65 -0.83
CA GLU A 4 -42.01 31.23 -0.74
C GLU A 4 -41.91 30.70 -2.17
N GLU A 5 -40.69 30.45 -2.62
CA GLU A 5 -40.43 29.64 -3.80
C GLU A 5 -40.94 28.23 -3.48
N ILE A 6 -42.18 27.94 -3.88
CA ILE A 6 -42.71 26.58 -3.93
C ILE A 6 -41.69 25.80 -4.76
N SER A 7 -41.02 24.80 -4.19
CA SER A 7 -40.01 24.06 -4.95
C SER A 7 -40.66 23.43 -6.18
N ASP A 8 -39.95 23.44 -7.31
CA ASP A 8 -40.45 22.87 -8.57
C ASP A 8 -40.96 21.42 -8.39
N ASP A 9 -40.36 20.65 -7.47
CA ASP A 9 -40.80 19.30 -7.12
C ASP A 9 -42.21 19.24 -6.52
N THR A 10 -42.61 20.23 -5.71
CA THR A 10 -43.98 20.27 -5.16
C THR A 10 -45.03 20.52 -6.24
N ILE A 11 -44.69 21.25 -7.30
CA ILE A 11 -45.59 21.50 -8.43
C ILE A 11 -45.64 20.26 -9.33
N GLN A 12 -44.49 19.67 -9.64
CA GLN A 12 -44.39 18.44 -10.42
C GLN A 12 -45.16 17.27 -9.78
N ASN A 13 -45.07 17.10 -8.45
CA ASN A 13 -45.84 16.08 -7.73
C ASN A 13 -47.35 16.27 -7.85
N LYS A 14 -47.86 17.51 -7.75
CA LYS A 14 -49.29 17.78 -7.92
C LYS A 14 -49.78 17.40 -9.32
N ILE A 15 -49.03 17.78 -10.35
CA ILE A 15 -49.35 17.44 -11.75
C ILE A 15 -49.34 15.91 -11.94
N LEU A 16 -48.34 15.22 -11.38
CA LEU A 16 -48.28 13.76 -11.43
C LEU A 16 -49.48 13.13 -10.71
N ASP A 17 -49.82 13.58 -9.51
CA ASP A 17 -50.93 13.03 -8.72
C ASP A 17 -52.30 13.23 -9.41
N ASP A 18 -52.48 14.34 -10.13
CA ASP A 18 -53.68 14.58 -10.95
C ASP A 18 -53.75 13.59 -12.12
N SER A 19 -52.64 13.41 -12.86
CA SER A 19 -52.58 12.44 -13.96
C SER A 19 -52.75 10.99 -13.49
N VAL A 20 -52.10 10.59 -12.39
CA VAL A 20 -52.22 9.24 -11.82
C VAL A 20 -53.64 8.96 -11.33
N ARG A 21 -54.32 9.97 -10.76
CA ARG A 21 -55.74 9.84 -10.38
C ARG A 21 -56.62 9.57 -11.60
N ARG A 22 -56.41 10.30 -12.71
CA ARG A 22 -57.14 10.04 -13.96
C ARG A 22 -56.86 8.65 -14.53
N VAL A 23 -55.58 8.25 -14.57
CA VAL A 23 -55.19 6.89 -14.98
C VAL A 23 -55.94 5.82 -14.17
N LYS A 24 -56.02 5.97 -12.84
CA LYS A 24 -56.72 5.01 -11.98
C LYS A 24 -58.24 4.97 -12.22
N ILE A 25 -58.87 6.11 -12.50
CA ILE A 25 -60.30 6.17 -12.80
C ILE A 25 -60.57 5.41 -14.10
N GLU A 26 -59.85 5.76 -15.17
CA GLU A 26 -60.04 5.13 -16.49
C GLU A 26 -59.62 3.66 -16.51
N SER A 27 -58.55 3.28 -15.79
CA SER A 27 -58.14 1.87 -15.70
C SER A 27 -59.16 1.00 -14.97
N ASN A 28 -59.89 1.55 -13.99
CA ASN A 28 -60.94 0.83 -13.29
C ASN A 28 -62.18 0.65 -14.16
N GLU A 29 -62.58 1.66 -14.93
CA GLU A 29 -63.67 1.53 -15.90
C GLU A 29 -63.29 0.58 -17.06
N MET A 30 -62.04 0.64 -17.53
CA MET A 30 -61.49 -0.33 -18.48
C MET A 30 -61.63 -1.77 -17.98
N LYS A 31 -61.23 -2.06 -16.72
CA LYS A 31 -61.38 -3.40 -16.12
C LYS A 31 -62.83 -3.85 -16.04
N LYS A 32 -63.76 -2.97 -15.64
CA LYS A 32 -65.20 -3.29 -15.62
C LYS A 32 -65.75 -3.61 -17.00
N CYS A 33 -65.31 -2.90 -18.04
CA CYS A 33 -65.70 -3.19 -19.43
C CYS A 33 -65.12 -4.53 -19.91
N LEU A 34 -63.89 -4.86 -19.52
CA LEU A 34 -63.27 -6.16 -19.82
C LEU A 34 -64.03 -7.31 -19.14
N ASP A 35 -64.44 -7.16 -17.87
CA ASP A 35 -65.24 -8.16 -17.16
C ASP A 35 -66.60 -8.41 -17.83
N LYS A 36 -67.17 -7.36 -18.45
CA LYS A 36 -68.42 -7.43 -19.23
C LYS A 36 -68.22 -7.93 -20.67
N CYS A 37 -66.99 -8.23 -21.08
CA CYS A 37 -66.60 -8.59 -22.45
C CYS A 37 -66.83 -7.48 -23.51
N GLU A 38 -66.91 -6.22 -23.11
CA GLU A 38 -67.07 -5.05 -24.00
C GLU A 38 -65.69 -4.51 -24.44
N ILE A 39 -65.05 -5.20 -25.39
CA ILE A 39 -63.65 -4.92 -25.80
C ILE A 39 -63.48 -3.51 -26.40
N ILE A 40 -64.41 -3.06 -27.25
CA ILE A 40 -64.29 -1.74 -27.91
C ILE A 40 -64.38 -0.60 -26.89
N ASP A 41 -65.27 -0.72 -25.90
CA ASP A 41 -65.41 0.30 -24.86
C ASP A 41 -64.25 0.26 -23.86
N ALA A 42 -63.71 -0.93 -23.56
CA ALA A 42 -62.44 -1.05 -22.85
C ALA A 42 -61.28 -0.35 -23.59
N LEU A 43 -61.18 -0.50 -24.92
CA LEU A 43 -60.18 0.19 -25.73
C LEU A 43 -60.37 1.72 -25.76
N LYS A 44 -61.61 2.21 -25.69
CA LYS A 44 -61.87 3.66 -25.55
C LYS A 44 -61.35 4.19 -24.21
N HIS A 45 -61.65 3.52 -23.10
CA HIS A 45 -61.12 3.90 -21.77
C HIS A 45 -59.59 3.79 -21.72
N ALA A 46 -59.01 2.74 -22.33
CA ALA A 46 -57.57 2.62 -22.49
C ALA A 46 -56.97 3.78 -23.32
N SER A 47 -57.65 4.20 -24.39
CA SER A 47 -57.24 5.33 -25.20
C SER A 47 -57.23 6.64 -24.40
N VAL A 48 -58.27 6.91 -23.60
CA VAL A 48 -58.36 8.10 -22.74
C VAL A 48 -57.26 8.07 -21.66
N MET A 49 -57.04 6.92 -21.03
CA MET A 49 -55.93 6.72 -20.09
C MET A 49 -54.57 7.07 -20.72
N LEU A 50 -54.33 6.64 -21.96
CA LEU A 50 -53.09 6.90 -22.70
C LEU A 50 -52.93 8.36 -23.15
N GLU A 51 -53.98 9.17 -23.15
CA GLU A 51 -53.87 10.59 -23.46
C GLU A 51 -53.06 11.36 -22.42
N GLU A 52 -52.99 10.89 -21.16
CA GLU A 52 -52.16 11.50 -20.11
C GLU A 52 -50.66 11.46 -20.46
N LEU A 53 -50.20 10.46 -21.25
CA LEU A 53 -48.83 10.39 -21.74
C LEU A 53 -48.49 11.49 -22.78
N LYS A 54 -49.48 12.26 -23.24
CA LYS A 54 -49.25 13.42 -24.13
C LYS A 54 -48.84 14.67 -23.36
N THR A 55 -48.72 14.63 -22.04
CA THR A 55 -48.22 15.77 -21.28
C THR A 55 -46.77 16.10 -21.64
N SER A 56 -46.44 17.40 -21.69
CA SER A 56 -45.05 17.91 -21.74
C SER A 56 -44.66 18.62 -20.45
N ALA A 57 -45.56 18.68 -19.46
CA ALA A 57 -45.32 19.44 -18.23
C ALA A 57 -44.45 18.68 -17.22
N LEU A 58 -44.37 17.35 -17.35
CA LEU A 58 -43.62 16.48 -16.45
C LEU A 58 -42.14 16.41 -16.83
N THR A 59 -41.26 16.46 -15.84
CA THR A 59 -39.84 16.12 -16.05
C THR A 59 -39.69 14.61 -16.30
N PRO A 60 -38.56 14.15 -16.88
CA PRO A 60 -38.38 12.74 -17.25
C PRO A 60 -38.56 11.74 -16.10
N GLN A 61 -38.16 12.08 -14.87
CA GLN A 61 -38.36 11.22 -13.71
C GLN A 61 -39.85 11.00 -13.38
N TYR A 62 -40.64 12.08 -13.36
CA TYR A 62 -42.07 11.98 -13.08
C TYR A 62 -42.84 11.35 -14.24
N TYR A 63 -42.42 11.63 -15.48
CA TYR A 63 -42.94 10.95 -16.66
C TYR A 63 -42.66 9.44 -16.60
N TYR A 64 -41.48 9.02 -16.13
CA TYR A 64 -41.15 7.60 -15.94
C TYR A 64 -42.08 6.93 -14.91
N LYS A 65 -42.40 7.60 -13.80
CA LYS A 65 -43.37 7.08 -12.81
C LYS A 65 -44.75 6.87 -13.43
N LEU A 66 -45.26 7.87 -14.14
CA LEU A 66 -46.53 7.78 -14.87
C LEU A 66 -46.51 6.65 -15.91
N TYR A 67 -45.41 6.53 -16.66
CA TYR A 67 -45.19 5.49 -17.65
C TYR A 67 -45.26 4.08 -17.04
N ILE A 68 -44.64 3.86 -15.88
CA ILE A 68 -44.68 2.56 -15.20
C ILE A 68 -46.11 2.18 -14.84
N ASP A 69 -46.88 3.11 -14.26
CA ASP A 69 -48.24 2.83 -13.82
C ASP A 69 -49.16 2.51 -15.00
N ILE A 70 -49.06 3.27 -16.10
CA ILE A 70 -49.82 2.98 -17.33
C ILE A 70 -49.39 1.66 -17.96
N THR A 71 -48.08 1.36 -17.98
CA THR A 71 -47.55 0.11 -18.53
C THR A 71 -48.08 -1.12 -17.78
N LYS A 72 -48.23 -1.04 -16.45
CA LYS A 72 -48.84 -2.13 -15.64
C LYS A 72 -50.30 -2.36 -16.03
N GLU A 73 -51.06 -1.28 -16.23
CA GLU A 73 -52.47 -1.38 -16.64
C GLU A 73 -52.60 -1.94 -18.07
N LEU A 74 -51.69 -1.57 -18.98
CA LEU A 74 -51.64 -2.17 -20.33
C LEU A 74 -51.24 -3.64 -20.32
N GLN A 75 -50.38 -4.09 -19.40
CA GLN A 75 -50.04 -5.51 -19.26
C GLN A 75 -51.25 -6.34 -18.83
N LEU A 76 -52.10 -5.80 -17.96
CA LEU A 76 -53.37 -6.44 -17.60
C LEU A 76 -54.30 -6.52 -18.82
N LEU A 77 -54.36 -5.46 -19.62
CA LEU A 77 -55.13 -5.44 -20.87
C LEU A 77 -54.61 -6.50 -21.86
N ASP A 78 -53.30 -6.62 -22.07
CA ASP A 78 -52.68 -7.65 -22.91
C ASP A 78 -53.06 -9.07 -22.44
N LEU A 79 -52.99 -9.33 -21.14
CA LEU A 79 -53.28 -10.66 -20.58
C LEU A 79 -54.75 -11.05 -20.74
N THR A 80 -55.67 -10.13 -20.42
CA THR A 80 -57.12 -10.35 -20.56
C THR A 80 -57.56 -10.48 -22.03
N LEU A 81 -57.02 -9.66 -22.93
CA LEU A 81 -57.29 -9.77 -24.36
C LEU A 81 -56.74 -11.07 -24.95
N THR A 82 -55.55 -11.50 -24.55
CA THR A 82 -54.97 -12.78 -24.99
C THR A 82 -55.89 -13.94 -24.59
N GLU A 83 -56.41 -13.95 -23.36
CA GLU A 83 -57.35 -14.99 -22.90
C GLU A 83 -58.69 -14.97 -23.64
N GLU A 84 -59.26 -13.79 -23.87
CA GLU A 84 -60.54 -13.65 -24.57
C GLU A 84 -60.45 -14.06 -26.04
N LEU A 85 -59.34 -13.70 -26.71
CA LEU A 85 -59.08 -14.08 -28.11
C LEU A 85 -58.76 -15.57 -28.27
N GLN A 86 -58.31 -16.26 -27.22
CA GLN A 86 -58.20 -17.72 -27.21
C GLN A 86 -59.55 -18.42 -27.01
N LYS A 87 -60.48 -17.81 -26.25
CA LYS A 87 -61.77 -18.41 -25.87
C LYS A 87 -62.91 -18.15 -26.89
N LYS A 88 -62.82 -17.10 -27.72
CA LYS A 88 -63.84 -16.71 -28.72
C LYS A 88 -63.29 -16.67 -30.14
N ASN A 89 -64.16 -16.87 -31.14
CA ASN A 89 -63.83 -16.63 -32.55
C ASN A 89 -63.30 -15.20 -32.75
N LYS A 90 -62.19 -15.12 -33.48
CA LYS A 90 -61.46 -13.93 -33.94
C LYS A 90 -62.39 -12.75 -34.17
N ILE A 91 -62.22 -11.67 -33.40
CA ILE A 91 -62.71 -10.37 -33.82
C ILE A 91 -61.81 -9.96 -34.98
N ASN A 92 -62.34 -10.04 -36.19
CA ASN A 92 -61.63 -9.61 -37.39
C ASN A 92 -61.17 -8.15 -37.20
N ASP A 93 -59.92 -7.89 -37.58
CA ASP A 93 -59.33 -6.56 -37.77
C ASP A 93 -59.17 -5.69 -36.51
N LEU A 94 -58.96 -6.28 -35.33
CA LEU A 94 -58.62 -5.52 -34.11
C LEU A 94 -57.37 -4.66 -34.31
N TYR A 95 -56.40 -5.14 -35.10
CA TYR A 95 -55.19 -4.37 -35.47
C TYR A 95 -55.52 -3.11 -36.29
N GLU A 96 -56.59 -3.11 -37.08
CA GLU A 96 -57.07 -1.91 -37.80
C GLU A 96 -57.91 -1.02 -36.88
N VAL A 97 -58.76 -1.62 -36.03
CA VAL A 97 -59.67 -0.89 -35.13
C VAL A 97 -58.90 0.04 -34.19
N VAL A 98 -57.79 -0.40 -33.63
CA VAL A 98 -56.94 0.44 -32.75
C VAL A 98 -56.27 1.60 -33.50
N GLN A 99 -56.17 1.54 -34.83
CA GLN A 99 -55.62 2.62 -35.65
C GLN A 99 -56.60 3.79 -35.85
N TYR A 100 -57.90 3.58 -35.62
CA TYR A 100 -58.90 4.66 -35.64
C TYR A 100 -58.79 5.62 -34.46
N ALA A 101 -57.93 5.34 -33.47
CA ALA A 101 -57.65 6.30 -32.40
C ALA A 101 -57.06 7.61 -32.97
N ASN A 102 -57.75 8.72 -32.74
CA ASN A 102 -57.42 10.05 -33.29
C ASN A 102 -55.99 10.51 -32.93
N SER A 103 -55.54 10.17 -31.72
CA SER A 103 -54.26 10.60 -31.18
C SER A 103 -53.17 9.55 -31.41
N ILE A 104 -52.00 10.00 -31.89
CA ILE A 104 -50.89 9.09 -32.22
C ILE A 104 -50.33 8.29 -31.03
N ILE A 105 -50.26 8.88 -29.83
CA ILE A 105 -49.69 8.20 -28.66
C ILE A 105 -50.57 7.01 -28.23
N PRO A 106 -51.87 7.20 -27.88
CA PRO A 106 -52.78 6.09 -27.60
C PRO A 106 -52.81 5.05 -28.70
N ARG A 107 -52.88 5.50 -29.96
CA ARG A 107 -52.90 4.61 -31.13
C ARG A 107 -51.70 3.68 -31.15
N LEU A 108 -50.47 4.19 -31.00
CA LEU A 108 -49.28 3.35 -31.11
C LEU A 108 -49.10 2.41 -29.91
N TYR A 109 -49.44 2.84 -28.69
CA TYR A 109 -49.41 1.94 -27.53
C TYR A 109 -50.41 0.77 -27.70
N LEU A 110 -51.64 1.07 -28.13
CA LEU A 110 -52.65 0.05 -28.41
C LEU A 110 -52.26 -0.84 -29.61
N LEU A 111 -51.71 -0.24 -30.67
CA LEU A 111 -51.18 -0.96 -31.83
C LEU A 111 -50.10 -1.96 -31.43
N ILE A 112 -49.17 -1.57 -30.55
CA ILE A 112 -48.12 -2.46 -30.05
C ILE A 112 -48.72 -3.59 -29.22
N THR A 113 -49.66 -3.31 -28.31
CA THR A 113 -50.31 -4.36 -27.52
C THR A 113 -51.03 -5.38 -28.40
N VAL A 114 -51.81 -4.91 -29.38
CA VAL A 114 -52.57 -5.78 -30.27
C VAL A 114 -51.65 -6.52 -31.25
N GLY A 115 -50.66 -5.85 -31.82
CA GLY A 115 -49.67 -6.48 -32.70
C GLY A 115 -48.93 -7.64 -32.02
N ILE A 116 -48.63 -7.49 -30.73
CA ILE A 116 -48.02 -8.55 -29.92
C ILE A 116 -48.96 -9.74 -29.70
N ILE A 117 -50.24 -9.47 -29.43
CA ILE A 117 -51.24 -10.53 -29.30
C ILE A 117 -51.37 -11.31 -30.62
N TYR A 118 -51.36 -10.63 -31.76
CA TYR A 118 -51.41 -11.27 -33.08
C TYR A 118 -50.19 -12.16 -33.35
N ILE A 119 -48.99 -11.75 -32.91
CA ILE A 119 -47.78 -12.58 -32.97
C ILE A 119 -47.93 -13.81 -32.06
N LYS A 120 -48.40 -13.64 -30.81
CA LYS A 120 -48.60 -14.75 -29.85
C LYS A 120 -49.62 -15.79 -30.35
N LEU A 121 -50.66 -15.35 -31.06
CA LEU A 121 -51.72 -16.21 -31.60
C LEU A 121 -51.36 -16.83 -32.96
N GLY A 122 -50.23 -16.46 -33.55
CA GLY A 122 -49.77 -16.96 -34.86
C GLY A 122 -50.62 -16.50 -36.04
N GLU A 123 -51.35 -15.39 -35.89
CA GLU A 123 -52.24 -14.88 -36.95
C GLU A 123 -51.52 -14.04 -38.01
N ALA A 124 -50.37 -13.48 -37.66
CA ALA A 124 -49.52 -12.68 -38.53
C ALA A 124 -48.05 -13.09 -38.38
N SER A 125 -47.27 -12.89 -39.45
CA SER A 125 -45.84 -13.14 -39.39
C SER A 125 -45.18 -12.17 -38.40
N ALA A 126 -44.33 -12.71 -37.51
CA ALA A 126 -43.60 -11.89 -36.55
C ALA A 126 -42.73 -10.84 -37.26
N LYS A 127 -42.16 -11.20 -38.41
CA LYS A 127 -41.31 -10.33 -39.23
C LYS A 127 -42.04 -9.08 -39.73
N GLU A 128 -43.18 -9.25 -40.39
CA GLU A 128 -43.91 -8.10 -40.97
C GLU A 128 -44.48 -7.21 -39.87
N MET A 129 -45.02 -7.82 -38.80
CA MET A 129 -45.60 -7.08 -37.68
C MET A 129 -44.55 -6.27 -36.92
N LEU A 130 -43.37 -6.86 -36.62
CA LEU A 130 -42.28 -6.15 -35.97
C LEU A 130 -41.74 -4.99 -36.83
N LYS A 131 -41.65 -5.21 -38.15
CA LYS A 131 -41.22 -4.18 -39.10
C LYS A 131 -42.23 -3.02 -39.16
N ASP A 132 -43.51 -3.33 -39.31
CA ASP A 132 -44.59 -2.33 -39.34
C ASP A 132 -44.61 -1.51 -38.04
N MET A 133 -44.61 -2.17 -36.87
CA MET A 133 -44.62 -1.46 -35.59
C MET A 133 -43.41 -0.52 -35.41
N VAL A 134 -42.20 -0.91 -35.83
CA VAL A 134 -41.01 -0.03 -35.76
C VAL A 134 -41.09 1.14 -36.74
N GLU A 135 -41.60 0.90 -37.94
CA GLU A 135 -41.80 1.94 -38.95
C GLU A 135 -42.87 2.94 -38.52
N MET A 136 -43.99 2.47 -37.97
CA MET A 136 -45.07 3.31 -37.42
C MET A 136 -44.61 4.13 -36.21
N CYS A 137 -43.70 3.58 -35.39
CA CYS A 137 -43.05 4.33 -34.30
C CYS A 137 -42.18 5.51 -34.78
N ARG A 138 -41.82 5.59 -36.08
CA ARG A 138 -41.16 6.79 -36.63
C ARG A 138 -42.08 8.01 -36.65
N GLY A 139 -43.40 7.83 -36.53
CA GLY A 139 -44.35 8.95 -36.44
C GLY A 139 -44.17 9.83 -35.19
N VAL A 140 -43.56 9.33 -34.12
CA VAL A 140 -43.36 10.08 -32.87
C VAL A 140 -41.92 10.60 -32.79
N GLN A 141 -41.74 11.87 -33.18
CA GLN A 141 -40.44 12.54 -33.17
C GLN A 141 -40.14 13.32 -31.87
N HIS A 142 -41.10 13.40 -30.94
CA HIS A 142 -40.88 14.03 -29.65
C HIS A 142 -39.93 13.17 -28.80
N PRO A 143 -38.79 13.70 -28.31
CA PRO A 143 -37.76 12.88 -27.66
C PRO A 143 -38.24 12.03 -26.49
N LEU A 144 -38.83 12.65 -25.46
CA LEU A 144 -39.25 11.96 -24.24
C LEU A 144 -40.28 10.85 -24.53
N ARG A 145 -41.38 11.21 -25.19
CA ARG A 145 -42.48 10.31 -25.56
C ARG A 145 -42.03 9.19 -26.50
N GLY A 146 -41.20 9.53 -27.48
CA GLY A 146 -40.66 8.56 -28.43
C GLY A 146 -39.73 7.55 -27.77
N LEU A 147 -38.88 7.98 -26.82
CA LEU A 147 -38.02 7.08 -26.04
C LEU A 147 -38.83 6.10 -25.21
N PHE A 148 -39.85 6.56 -24.47
CA PHE A 148 -40.70 5.67 -23.67
C PHE A 148 -41.58 4.75 -24.52
N LEU A 149 -42.11 5.22 -25.66
CA LEU A 149 -42.85 4.38 -26.59
C LEU A 149 -41.97 3.27 -27.17
N ARG A 150 -40.74 3.59 -27.57
CA ARG A 150 -39.79 2.62 -28.11
C ARG A 150 -39.25 1.68 -27.04
N SER A 151 -39.09 2.15 -25.81
CA SER A 151 -38.77 1.30 -24.66
C SER A 151 -39.91 0.31 -24.37
N TYR A 152 -41.16 0.75 -24.48
CA TYR A 152 -42.34 -0.10 -24.34
C TYR A 152 -42.36 -1.17 -25.43
N LEU A 153 -42.16 -0.79 -26.69
CA LEU A 153 -42.05 -1.73 -27.82
C LEU A 153 -41.00 -2.81 -27.56
N LEU A 154 -39.80 -2.41 -27.12
CA LEU A 154 -38.72 -3.35 -26.83
C LEU A 154 -39.05 -4.28 -25.66
N GLN A 155 -39.70 -3.76 -24.61
CA GLN A 155 -40.10 -4.56 -23.44
C GLN A 155 -41.14 -5.62 -23.81
N CYS A 156 -42.16 -5.24 -24.60
CA CYS A 156 -43.26 -6.12 -24.91
C CYS A 156 -42.88 -7.16 -25.99
N THR A 157 -41.93 -6.84 -26.88
CA THR A 157 -41.40 -7.78 -27.89
C THR A 157 -40.36 -8.76 -27.34
N LYS A 158 -39.95 -8.63 -26.07
CA LYS A 158 -38.92 -9.44 -25.41
C LYS A 158 -39.04 -10.94 -25.76
N ASN A 159 -40.13 -11.61 -25.43
CA ASN A 159 -40.24 -13.06 -25.61
C ASN A 159 -40.67 -13.50 -27.03
N LEU A 160 -40.76 -12.57 -27.98
CA LEU A 160 -41.41 -12.77 -29.28
C LEU A 160 -40.47 -12.52 -30.46
N LEU A 161 -39.19 -12.27 -30.18
CA LEU A 161 -38.18 -12.09 -31.21
C LEU A 161 -37.87 -13.42 -31.90
N PRO A 162 -37.87 -13.47 -33.25
CA PRO A 162 -37.44 -14.64 -33.99
C PRO A 162 -35.99 -15.05 -33.65
N ASN A 163 -35.82 -16.31 -33.22
CA ASN A 163 -34.52 -16.87 -32.81
C ASN A 163 -34.01 -17.99 -33.73
N SER A 164 -34.77 -18.38 -34.77
CA SER A 164 -34.35 -19.44 -35.70
C SER A 164 -33.22 -18.96 -36.62
N THR A 165 -32.17 -19.77 -36.73
CA THR A 165 -31.09 -19.61 -37.72
C THR A 165 -31.43 -20.26 -39.06
N VAL A 166 -32.47 -21.11 -39.11
CA VAL A 166 -32.90 -21.84 -40.31
C VAL A 166 -34.17 -21.22 -40.87
N THR A 167 -34.15 -20.87 -42.15
CA THR A 167 -35.35 -20.50 -42.93
C THR A 167 -36.15 -21.77 -43.24
N ASN A 168 -37.10 -22.13 -42.37
CA ASN A 168 -38.08 -23.15 -42.74
C ASN A 168 -39.11 -22.49 -43.67
N GLU A 169 -39.09 -22.83 -44.95
CA GLU A 169 -39.96 -22.28 -46.01
C GLU A 169 -41.48 -22.44 -45.78
N LYS A 170 -41.90 -23.11 -44.69
CA LYS A 170 -43.31 -23.36 -44.36
C LYS A 170 -43.86 -22.49 -43.22
N GLU A 171 -43.01 -21.76 -42.51
CA GLU A 171 -43.42 -20.81 -41.48
C GLU A 171 -42.57 -19.54 -41.62
N ASP A 172 -43.11 -18.52 -42.28
CA ASP A 172 -42.44 -17.23 -42.56
C ASP A 172 -42.34 -16.36 -41.29
N ASN A 173 -41.85 -16.94 -40.19
CA ASN A 173 -41.80 -16.33 -38.85
C ASN A 173 -40.54 -15.49 -38.59
N GLY A 174 -39.74 -15.20 -39.63
CA GLY A 174 -38.54 -14.36 -39.53
C GLY A 174 -37.29 -15.09 -39.02
N THR A 175 -36.13 -14.46 -39.25
CA THR A 175 -34.80 -14.98 -38.89
C THR A 175 -34.17 -14.17 -37.75
N LEU A 176 -33.10 -14.71 -37.13
CA LEU A 176 -32.26 -13.95 -36.19
C LEU A 176 -31.80 -12.59 -36.76
N GLN A 177 -31.52 -12.53 -38.06
CA GLN A 177 -31.10 -11.29 -38.71
C GLN A 177 -32.20 -10.21 -38.70
N ASP A 178 -33.46 -10.62 -38.84
CA ASP A 178 -34.61 -9.70 -38.76
C ASP A 178 -34.75 -9.14 -37.33
N SER A 179 -34.56 -9.98 -36.30
CA SER A 179 -34.53 -9.56 -34.90
C SER A 179 -33.41 -8.55 -34.61
N VAL A 180 -32.21 -8.81 -35.13
CA VAL A 180 -31.06 -7.92 -34.99
C VAL A 180 -31.31 -6.59 -35.71
N GLU A 181 -31.84 -6.62 -36.93
CA GLU A 181 -32.17 -5.40 -37.68
C GLU A 181 -33.26 -4.57 -37.00
N PHE A 182 -34.29 -5.23 -36.47
CA PHE A 182 -35.34 -4.59 -35.66
C PHE A 182 -34.75 -3.85 -34.46
N ILE A 183 -33.91 -4.51 -33.65
CA ILE A 183 -33.32 -3.89 -32.46
C ILE A 183 -32.35 -2.77 -32.86
N LEU A 184 -31.51 -2.97 -33.88
CA LEU A 184 -30.58 -1.95 -34.35
C LEU A 184 -31.29 -0.72 -34.92
N SER A 185 -32.39 -0.91 -35.66
CA SER A 185 -33.21 0.22 -36.13
C SER A 185 -33.88 0.95 -34.95
N ASN A 186 -34.35 0.22 -33.94
CA ASN A 186 -34.93 0.85 -32.75
C ASN A 186 -33.86 1.63 -31.96
N PHE A 187 -32.69 1.04 -31.77
CA PHE A 187 -31.52 1.65 -31.14
C PHE A 187 -31.10 2.94 -31.85
N ALA A 188 -30.97 2.92 -33.18
CA ALA A 188 -30.58 4.09 -33.97
C ALA A 188 -31.58 5.26 -33.79
N GLU A 189 -32.88 4.98 -33.81
CA GLU A 189 -33.90 6.01 -33.58
C GLU A 189 -33.95 6.49 -32.12
N MET A 190 -33.79 5.60 -31.14
CA MET A 190 -33.69 6.00 -29.74
C MET A 190 -32.46 6.88 -29.47
N ASN A 191 -31.30 6.54 -30.06
CA ASN A 191 -30.10 7.37 -29.96
C ASN A 191 -30.33 8.76 -30.57
N LYS A 192 -30.95 8.86 -31.76
CA LYS A 192 -31.30 10.14 -32.38
C LYS A 192 -32.25 10.97 -31.51
N LEU A 193 -33.28 10.35 -30.92
CA LEU A 193 -34.21 11.03 -30.03
C LEU A 193 -33.50 11.53 -28.77
N TRP A 194 -32.62 10.72 -28.20
CA TRP A 194 -31.87 11.08 -27.01
C TRP A 194 -30.89 12.23 -27.25
N VAL A 195 -30.19 12.25 -28.39
CA VAL A 195 -29.35 13.39 -28.80
C VAL A 195 -30.21 14.63 -29.08
N ARG A 196 -31.38 14.46 -29.68
CA ARG A 196 -32.33 15.56 -29.92
C ARG A 196 -32.77 16.24 -28.62
N MET A 197 -32.81 15.52 -27.49
CA MET A 197 -33.09 16.15 -26.18
C MET A 197 -32.10 17.25 -25.83
N GLN A 198 -30.84 17.14 -26.26
CA GLN A 198 -29.84 18.18 -25.99
C GLN A 198 -30.24 19.55 -26.55
N HIS A 199 -30.90 19.54 -27.71
CA HIS A 199 -31.25 20.73 -28.49
C HIS A 199 -32.70 21.18 -28.26
N GLN A 200 -33.47 20.50 -27.42
CA GLN A 200 -34.84 20.89 -27.09
C GLN A 200 -34.85 21.97 -26.00
N GLY A 201 -35.71 23.00 -26.15
CA GLY A 201 -35.89 24.04 -25.13
C GLY A 201 -34.87 25.19 -25.20
N GLN A 202 -34.80 25.99 -24.14
CA GLN A 202 -33.94 27.18 -24.09
C GLN A 202 -32.49 26.82 -23.76
N SER A 203 -31.53 27.63 -24.21
CA SER A 203 -30.10 27.39 -23.96
C SER A 203 -29.72 27.42 -22.48
N ARG A 204 -30.44 28.19 -21.65
CA ARG A 204 -30.19 28.30 -20.20
C ARG A 204 -30.40 26.99 -19.44
N ASP A 205 -31.33 26.14 -19.91
CA ASP A 205 -31.70 24.89 -19.23
C ASP A 205 -30.81 23.71 -19.66
N ARG A 206 -29.65 23.99 -20.29
CA ARG A 206 -28.76 22.97 -20.84
C ARG A 206 -28.23 22.00 -19.79
N GLU A 207 -27.77 22.50 -18.64
CA GLU A 207 -27.25 21.65 -17.56
C GLU A 207 -28.34 20.73 -16.99
N GLN A 208 -29.54 21.27 -16.80
CA GLN A 208 -30.69 20.49 -16.35
C GLN A 208 -31.03 19.37 -17.35
N ARG A 209 -30.98 19.65 -18.66
CA ARG A 209 -31.16 18.63 -19.69
C ARG A 209 -30.06 17.59 -19.70
N GLU A 210 -28.81 17.97 -19.50
CA GLU A 210 -27.70 17.02 -19.42
C GLU A 210 -27.89 16.06 -18.23
N LYS A 211 -28.38 16.56 -17.08
CA LYS A 211 -28.75 15.72 -15.93
C LYS A 211 -29.91 14.77 -16.26
N GLU A 212 -30.99 15.31 -16.81
CA GLU A 212 -32.16 14.53 -17.22
C GLU A 212 -31.82 13.46 -18.28
N ARG A 213 -30.93 13.79 -19.23
CA ARG A 213 -30.45 12.86 -20.26
C ARG A 213 -29.67 11.68 -19.66
N ARG A 214 -28.86 11.92 -18.62
CA ARG A 214 -28.15 10.85 -17.90
C ARG A 214 -29.10 9.92 -17.15
N GLU A 215 -30.23 10.42 -16.67
CA GLU A 215 -31.21 9.58 -15.95
C GLU A 215 -31.92 8.58 -16.88
N ILE A 216 -32.19 8.99 -18.11
CA ILE A 216 -32.91 8.17 -19.12
C ILE A 216 -32.00 7.39 -20.07
N GLN A 217 -30.68 7.53 -19.94
CA GLN A 217 -29.72 6.85 -20.84
C GLN A 217 -29.89 5.31 -20.83
N VAL A 218 -30.32 4.76 -19.69
CA VAL A 218 -30.63 3.34 -19.50
C VAL A 218 -31.67 2.82 -20.49
N LEU A 219 -32.62 3.65 -20.92
CA LEU A 219 -33.63 3.27 -21.91
C LEU A 219 -32.98 2.93 -23.26
N VAL A 220 -31.97 3.70 -23.66
CA VAL A 220 -31.22 3.46 -24.89
C VAL A 220 -30.35 2.21 -24.73
N GLY A 221 -29.63 2.09 -23.61
CA GLY A 221 -28.78 0.93 -23.31
C GLY A 221 -29.52 -0.40 -23.21
N THR A 222 -30.80 -0.38 -22.84
CA THR A 222 -31.65 -1.59 -22.81
C THR A 222 -31.74 -2.28 -24.19
N ASN A 223 -31.60 -1.55 -25.30
CA ASN A 223 -31.51 -2.16 -26.64
C ASN A 223 -30.26 -3.03 -26.79
N LEU A 224 -29.12 -2.57 -26.28
CA LEU A 224 -27.87 -3.32 -26.31
C LEU A 224 -27.97 -4.56 -25.41
N VAL A 225 -28.58 -4.43 -24.23
CA VAL A 225 -28.87 -5.56 -23.33
C VAL A 225 -29.72 -6.60 -24.03
N ARG A 226 -30.72 -6.15 -24.81
CA ARG A 226 -31.58 -7.05 -25.56
C ARG A 226 -30.82 -7.79 -26.66
N LEU A 227 -29.89 -7.13 -27.34
CA LEU A 227 -29.01 -7.78 -28.32
C LEU A 227 -28.15 -8.85 -27.67
N ALA A 228 -27.50 -8.56 -26.53
CA ALA A 228 -26.64 -9.53 -25.86
C ALA A 228 -27.40 -10.74 -25.29
N GLN A 229 -28.71 -10.61 -25.01
CA GLN A 229 -29.56 -11.71 -24.56
C GLN A 229 -29.97 -12.69 -25.67
N LEU A 230 -29.61 -12.43 -26.93
CA LEU A 230 -29.85 -13.35 -28.03
C LEU A 230 -28.77 -14.43 -28.02
N GLU A 231 -29.10 -15.62 -27.50
CA GLU A 231 -28.18 -16.75 -27.29
C GLU A 231 -27.53 -17.29 -28.57
N THR A 232 -28.06 -16.96 -29.75
CA THR A 232 -27.62 -17.50 -31.06
C THR A 232 -26.69 -16.55 -31.83
N ILE A 233 -26.15 -15.49 -31.20
CA ILE A 233 -25.21 -14.59 -31.88
C ILE A 233 -23.82 -15.21 -31.95
N ASP A 234 -23.39 -15.56 -33.16
CA ASP A 234 -22.01 -15.94 -33.44
C ASP A 234 -21.05 -14.74 -33.37
N VAL A 235 -19.79 -15.00 -32.98
CA VAL A 235 -18.70 -14.01 -32.95
C VAL A 235 -18.53 -13.31 -34.32
N ASP A 236 -18.68 -14.05 -35.42
CA ASP A 236 -18.57 -13.51 -36.77
C ASP A 236 -19.71 -12.56 -37.13
N MET A 237 -20.94 -12.88 -36.71
CA MET A 237 -22.10 -12.00 -36.92
C MET A 237 -21.95 -10.72 -36.10
N TYR A 238 -21.46 -10.84 -34.86
CA TYR A 238 -21.16 -9.68 -34.02
C TYR A 238 -20.09 -8.79 -34.66
N LYS A 239 -18.95 -9.38 -35.06
CA LYS A 239 -17.79 -8.66 -35.61
C LYS A 239 -18.08 -7.98 -36.95
N LYS A 240 -18.78 -8.66 -37.86
CA LYS A 240 -19.00 -8.16 -39.24
C LYS A 240 -20.23 -7.27 -39.37
N TYR A 241 -21.26 -7.46 -38.53
CA TYR A 241 -22.56 -6.80 -38.74
C TYR A 241 -23.03 -5.97 -37.54
N ILE A 242 -23.10 -6.55 -36.35
CA ILE A 242 -23.70 -5.89 -35.18
C ILE A 242 -22.82 -4.74 -34.68
N LEU A 243 -21.55 -5.04 -34.38
CA LEU A 243 -20.62 -4.07 -33.81
C LEU A 243 -20.38 -2.88 -34.75
N PRO A 244 -20.09 -3.05 -36.06
CA PRO A 244 -19.91 -1.91 -36.96
C PRO A 244 -21.14 -1.01 -37.03
N LYS A 245 -22.36 -1.58 -37.05
CA LYS A 245 -23.60 -0.78 -37.07
C LYS A 245 -23.80 0.03 -35.78
N ILE A 246 -23.48 -0.53 -34.62
CA ILE A 246 -23.57 0.21 -33.37
C ILE A 246 -22.52 1.32 -33.34
N LEU A 247 -21.26 1.00 -33.68
CA LEU A 247 -20.16 1.95 -33.71
C LEU A 247 -20.39 3.09 -34.70
N GLU A 248 -20.99 2.81 -35.86
CA GLU A 248 -21.41 3.84 -36.82
C GLU A 248 -22.38 4.84 -36.17
N GLN A 249 -23.36 4.38 -35.40
CA GLN A 249 -24.29 5.27 -34.69
C GLN A 249 -23.58 6.08 -33.59
N VAL A 250 -22.59 5.50 -32.91
CA VAL A 250 -21.80 6.19 -31.89
C VAL A 250 -20.94 7.30 -32.51
N VAL A 251 -20.26 7.04 -33.63
CA VAL A 251 -19.46 8.08 -34.32
C VAL A 251 -20.36 9.16 -34.92
N CYS A 252 -21.47 8.78 -35.55
CA CYS A 252 -22.39 9.71 -36.19
C CYS A 252 -23.11 10.65 -35.21
N CYS A 253 -23.31 10.25 -33.95
CA CYS A 253 -24.11 11.04 -33.02
C CYS A 253 -23.43 12.35 -32.58
N ARG A 254 -22.09 12.42 -32.62
CA ARG A 254 -21.26 13.60 -32.26
C ARG A 254 -21.64 14.28 -30.93
N ASP A 255 -22.22 13.53 -30.00
CA ASP A 255 -22.62 14.01 -28.67
C ASP A 255 -21.80 13.31 -27.59
N ALA A 256 -21.17 14.09 -26.71
CA ALA A 256 -20.20 13.56 -25.76
C ALA A 256 -20.81 12.61 -24.72
N ILE A 257 -21.98 12.97 -24.17
CA ILE A 257 -22.68 12.14 -23.16
C ILE A 257 -23.12 10.82 -23.80
N ALA A 258 -23.64 10.87 -25.03
CA ALA A 258 -24.08 9.68 -25.72
C ALA A 258 -22.92 8.75 -26.06
N GLN A 259 -21.80 9.29 -26.55
CA GLN A 259 -20.63 8.50 -26.88
C GLN A 259 -20.00 7.84 -25.65
N GLU A 260 -19.88 8.57 -24.54
CA GLU A 260 -19.34 8.03 -23.27
C GLU A 260 -20.18 6.84 -22.79
N TYR A 261 -21.49 7.06 -22.59
CA TYR A 261 -22.38 6.04 -22.07
C TYR A 261 -22.52 4.82 -23.00
N LEU A 262 -22.66 5.03 -24.31
CA LEU A 262 -22.86 3.91 -25.25
C LEU A 262 -21.61 3.05 -25.38
N MET A 263 -20.42 3.63 -25.30
CA MET A 263 -19.18 2.86 -25.33
C MET A 263 -18.97 2.08 -24.03
N GLU A 264 -19.28 2.66 -22.87
CA GLU A 264 -19.28 1.92 -21.59
C GLU A 264 -20.33 0.80 -21.60
N CYS A 265 -21.56 1.09 -22.03
CA CYS A 265 -22.63 0.10 -22.11
C CYS A 265 -22.28 -1.05 -23.08
N LEU A 266 -21.61 -0.77 -24.19
CA LEU A 266 -21.08 -1.81 -25.08
C LEU A 266 -20.11 -2.74 -24.35
N ILE A 267 -19.19 -2.18 -23.55
CA ILE A 267 -18.23 -2.95 -22.76
C ILE A 267 -18.95 -3.75 -21.68
N ASP A 268 -19.94 -3.18 -21.00
CA ASP A 268 -20.63 -3.81 -19.86
C ASP A 268 -21.56 -4.96 -20.27
N VAL A 269 -22.20 -4.84 -21.43
CA VAL A 269 -23.32 -5.71 -21.80
C VAL A 269 -22.88 -6.95 -22.58
N PHE A 270 -21.88 -6.84 -23.45
CA PHE A 270 -21.44 -7.95 -24.28
C PHE A 270 -20.41 -8.83 -23.55
N PRO A 271 -20.30 -10.12 -23.92
CA PRO A 271 -19.35 -11.04 -23.30
C PRO A 271 -17.90 -10.77 -23.72
N ASP A 272 -16.97 -11.20 -22.89
CA ASP A 272 -15.54 -10.83 -23.00
C ASP A 272 -14.88 -11.39 -24.26
N GLU A 273 -15.30 -12.58 -24.72
CA GLU A 273 -14.82 -13.20 -25.95
C GLU A 273 -15.01 -12.28 -27.18
N PHE A 274 -16.13 -11.55 -27.23
CA PHE A 274 -16.41 -10.64 -28.32
C PHE A 274 -15.47 -9.43 -28.29
N HIS A 275 -15.16 -8.91 -27.10
CA HIS A 275 -14.24 -7.80 -26.91
C HIS A 275 -12.82 -8.15 -27.34
N VAL A 276 -12.32 -9.33 -26.97
CA VAL A 276 -10.97 -9.79 -27.37
C VAL A 276 -10.84 -9.87 -28.90
N ARG A 277 -11.84 -10.44 -29.59
CA ARG A 277 -11.81 -10.65 -31.05
C ARG A 277 -12.06 -9.38 -31.89
N CYS A 278 -12.67 -8.36 -31.29
CA CYS A 278 -13.07 -7.12 -31.95
C CYS A 278 -12.31 -5.87 -31.48
N LEU A 279 -11.30 -6.05 -30.62
CA LEU A 279 -10.55 -4.98 -29.97
C LEU A 279 -10.05 -3.90 -30.95
N ASN A 280 -9.49 -4.32 -32.08
CA ASN A 280 -8.97 -3.41 -33.10
C ASN A 280 -10.05 -2.50 -33.69
N ILE A 281 -11.26 -3.02 -33.89
CA ILE A 281 -12.37 -2.25 -34.45
C ILE A 281 -12.83 -1.23 -33.41
N PHE A 282 -12.98 -1.68 -32.15
CA PHE A 282 -13.39 -0.83 -31.04
C PHE A 282 -12.39 0.32 -30.76
N LEU A 283 -11.10 0.02 -30.67
CA LEU A 283 -10.06 1.02 -30.39
C LEU A 283 -9.89 2.03 -31.53
N LYS A 284 -10.00 1.60 -32.79
CA LYS A 284 -10.02 2.54 -33.92
C LYS A 284 -11.20 3.49 -33.84
N THR A 285 -12.38 3.00 -33.48
CA THR A 285 -13.53 3.87 -33.24
C THR A 285 -13.31 4.83 -32.08
N CYS A 286 -12.63 4.41 -31.00
CA CYS A 286 -12.24 5.31 -29.91
C CYS A 286 -11.39 6.51 -30.38
N ALA A 287 -10.58 6.35 -31.43
CA ALA A 287 -9.82 7.46 -32.01
C ALA A 287 -10.73 8.51 -32.68
N ASP A 288 -11.86 8.09 -33.26
CA ASP A 288 -12.80 8.95 -34.00
C ASP A 288 -13.86 9.64 -33.10
N ILE A 289 -13.89 9.33 -31.81
CA ILE A 289 -14.84 9.88 -30.84
C ILE A 289 -14.62 11.40 -30.62
N HIS A 290 -15.68 12.13 -30.28
CA HIS A 290 -15.65 13.57 -30.02
C HIS A 290 -14.63 13.96 -28.91
N GLN A 291 -13.98 15.12 -29.04
CA GLN A 291 -12.88 15.56 -28.15
C GLN A 291 -13.26 15.69 -26.67
N MET A 292 -14.49 16.11 -26.39
CA MET A 292 -15.01 16.33 -25.03
C MET A 292 -15.37 15.03 -24.27
N VAL A 293 -15.28 13.85 -24.90
CA VAL A 293 -15.62 12.59 -24.24
C VAL A 293 -14.50 12.19 -23.28
N ASN A 294 -14.89 11.75 -22.07
CA ASN A 294 -13.95 11.22 -21.10
C ASN A 294 -13.51 9.80 -21.47
N ILE A 295 -12.62 9.71 -22.46
CA ILE A 295 -12.15 8.42 -23.01
C ILE A 295 -11.36 7.60 -22.00
N ARG A 296 -10.86 8.24 -20.93
CA ARG A 296 -10.17 7.56 -19.83
C ARG A 296 -11.07 6.52 -19.21
N ASN A 297 -12.30 6.88 -18.84
CA ASN A 297 -13.22 5.97 -18.16
C ASN A 297 -13.53 4.77 -19.06
N VAL A 298 -13.88 5.00 -20.33
CA VAL A 298 -14.16 3.94 -21.33
C VAL A 298 -12.99 2.95 -21.44
N LEU A 299 -11.76 3.44 -21.62
CA LEU A 299 -10.60 2.59 -21.79
C LEU A 299 -10.20 1.88 -20.49
N VAL A 300 -10.33 2.54 -19.33
CA VAL A 300 -10.07 1.91 -18.02
C VAL A 300 -11.05 0.77 -17.78
N THR A 301 -12.37 0.98 -18.00
CA THR A 301 -13.37 -0.08 -17.85
C THR A 301 -13.09 -1.27 -18.76
N LEU A 302 -12.71 -1.02 -20.03
CA LEU A 302 -12.32 -2.08 -20.97
C LEU A 302 -11.12 -2.87 -20.44
N ILE A 303 -10.05 -2.17 -20.04
CA ILE A 303 -8.80 -2.81 -19.60
C ILE A 303 -9.02 -3.56 -18.30
N GLU A 304 -9.72 -2.99 -17.31
CA GLU A 304 -10.02 -3.66 -16.04
C GLU A 304 -10.85 -4.94 -16.23
N ARG A 305 -11.81 -4.90 -17.15
CA ARG A 305 -12.60 -6.08 -17.52
C ARG A 305 -11.72 -7.16 -18.15
N LEU A 306 -10.86 -6.80 -19.12
CA LEU A 306 -9.90 -7.74 -19.71
C LEU A 306 -8.87 -8.27 -18.69
N SER A 307 -8.44 -7.43 -17.73
CA SER A 307 -7.56 -7.83 -16.63
C SER A 307 -8.22 -8.86 -15.72
N SER A 308 -9.51 -8.71 -15.41
CA SER A 308 -10.25 -9.70 -14.62
C SER A 308 -10.41 -11.02 -15.36
N LEU A 309 -10.66 -10.99 -16.68
CA LEU A 309 -10.73 -12.18 -17.53
C LEU A 309 -9.39 -12.92 -17.56
N GLY A 310 -8.27 -12.20 -17.59
CA GLY A 310 -6.93 -12.81 -17.62
C GLY A 310 -6.60 -13.73 -16.44
N VAL A 311 -7.33 -13.62 -15.33
CA VAL A 311 -7.17 -14.44 -14.12
C VAL A 311 -8.04 -15.71 -14.17
N THR A 312 -9.11 -15.75 -14.95
CA THR A 312 -10.03 -16.89 -15.04
C THR A 312 -9.55 -17.96 -16.03
N GLU A 313 -10.09 -19.19 -15.93
CA GLU A 313 -9.74 -20.30 -16.84
C GLU A 313 -10.11 -20.02 -18.31
N GLU A 314 -11.12 -19.18 -18.54
CA GLU A 314 -11.57 -18.71 -19.85
C GLU A 314 -10.60 -17.68 -20.48
N GLY A 315 -9.76 -17.04 -19.65
CA GLY A 315 -8.72 -16.09 -20.06
C GLY A 315 -7.52 -16.71 -20.79
N ARG A 316 -7.47 -18.04 -21.00
CA ARG A 316 -6.40 -18.69 -21.77
C ARG A 316 -6.24 -18.09 -23.17
N ILE A 317 -7.34 -17.66 -23.79
CA ILE A 317 -7.32 -16.99 -25.10
C ILE A 317 -6.40 -15.76 -25.08
N ILE A 318 -6.45 -14.97 -23.99
CA ILE A 318 -5.61 -13.78 -23.81
C ILE A 318 -4.17 -14.17 -23.48
N GLN A 319 -3.97 -15.22 -22.67
CA GLN A 319 -2.65 -15.71 -22.29
C GLN A 319 -1.88 -16.31 -23.48
N GLU A 320 -2.59 -16.92 -24.44
CA GLU A 320 -2.04 -17.53 -25.66
C GLU A 320 -1.83 -16.50 -26.79
N ASP A 321 -2.71 -15.50 -26.93
CA ASP A 321 -2.53 -14.41 -27.91
C ASP A 321 -1.42 -13.45 -27.47
N ALA A 322 -0.20 -13.70 -27.94
CA ALA A 322 0.98 -12.93 -27.60
C ALA A 322 0.92 -11.44 -28.02
N ASN A 323 0.09 -11.10 -29.02
CA ASN A 323 0.08 -9.76 -29.62
C ASN A 323 -0.96 -8.80 -28.99
N LEU A 324 -1.82 -9.26 -28.10
CA LEU A 324 -2.94 -8.43 -27.60
C LEU A 324 -2.43 -7.22 -26.81
N PHE A 325 -1.40 -7.41 -25.98
CA PHE A 325 -0.76 -6.32 -25.25
C PHE A 325 -0.14 -5.28 -26.17
N ASP A 326 0.58 -5.72 -27.20
CA ASP A 326 1.26 -4.81 -28.14
C ASP A 326 0.24 -3.99 -28.94
N VAL A 327 -0.82 -4.62 -29.41
CA VAL A 327 -1.95 -3.96 -30.06
C VAL A 327 -2.61 -2.91 -29.14
N LEU A 328 -2.90 -3.27 -27.89
CA LEU A 328 -3.47 -2.35 -26.91
C LEU A 328 -2.55 -1.16 -26.66
N SER A 329 -1.27 -1.42 -26.43
CA SER A 329 -0.26 -0.39 -26.17
C SER A 329 -0.15 0.60 -27.33
N ASP A 330 -0.06 0.11 -28.57
CA ASP A 330 0.13 0.93 -29.75
C ASP A 330 -1.12 1.77 -30.08
N GLU A 331 -2.30 1.16 -29.99
CA GLU A 331 -3.57 1.86 -30.24
C GLU A 331 -3.89 2.88 -29.13
N ILE A 332 -3.63 2.57 -27.85
CA ILE A 332 -3.79 3.55 -26.75
C ILE A 332 -2.81 4.71 -26.93
N ALA A 333 -1.56 4.45 -27.33
CA ALA A 333 -0.61 5.51 -27.62
C ALA A 333 -1.08 6.41 -28.77
N SER A 334 -1.64 5.82 -29.83
CA SER A 334 -2.27 6.55 -30.94
C SER A 334 -3.45 7.42 -30.48
N ILE A 335 -4.33 6.88 -29.63
CA ILE A 335 -5.47 7.62 -29.05
C ILE A 335 -4.99 8.78 -28.17
N VAL A 336 -3.94 8.59 -27.37
CA VAL A 336 -3.39 9.66 -26.52
C VAL A 336 -2.75 10.77 -27.37
N GLN A 337 -2.13 10.43 -28.50
CA GLN A 337 -1.53 11.40 -29.43
C GLN A 337 -2.56 12.18 -30.25
N SER A 338 -3.69 11.56 -30.62
CA SER A 338 -4.75 12.24 -31.38
C SER A 338 -5.52 13.27 -30.55
N ARG A 339 -5.46 13.18 -29.22
CA ARG A 339 -6.19 14.05 -28.29
C ARG A 339 -5.35 15.27 -27.89
N VAL A 340 -5.84 16.44 -28.25
CA VAL A 340 -5.15 17.73 -28.01
C VAL A 340 -5.17 18.14 -26.54
N ASP A 341 -6.24 17.82 -25.80
CA ASP A 341 -6.49 18.35 -24.44
C ASP A 341 -6.76 17.25 -23.40
N MET A 342 -5.90 16.21 -23.36
CA MET A 342 -5.98 15.17 -22.34
C MET A 342 -5.08 15.51 -21.13
N PRO A 343 -5.64 15.61 -19.91
CA PRO A 343 -4.87 15.80 -18.69
C PRO A 343 -3.81 14.70 -18.49
N THR A 344 -2.62 15.07 -18.03
CA THR A 344 -1.52 14.11 -17.78
C THR A 344 -1.89 13.05 -16.76
N GLU A 345 -2.72 13.38 -15.76
CA GLU A 345 -3.29 12.43 -14.80
C GLU A 345 -4.08 11.30 -15.48
N SER A 346 -4.81 11.62 -16.54
CA SER A 346 -5.63 10.63 -17.26
C SER A 346 -4.75 9.71 -18.09
N VAL A 347 -3.67 10.24 -18.66
CA VAL A 347 -2.66 9.43 -19.36
C VAL A 347 -1.99 8.45 -18.39
N VAL A 348 -1.58 8.91 -17.20
CA VAL A 348 -0.95 8.03 -16.19
C VAL A 348 -1.95 6.98 -15.69
N ALA A 349 -3.21 7.34 -15.44
CA ALA A 349 -4.24 6.39 -15.03
C ALA A 349 -4.45 5.26 -16.07
N LEU A 350 -4.37 5.57 -17.36
CA LEU A 350 -4.38 4.54 -18.42
C LEU A 350 -3.14 3.64 -18.37
N GLN A 351 -1.97 4.19 -18.03
CA GLN A 351 -0.77 3.37 -17.84
C GLN A 351 -0.85 2.51 -16.58
N VAL A 352 -1.55 2.97 -15.53
CA VAL A 352 -1.83 2.16 -14.33
C VAL A 352 -2.69 0.95 -14.68
N SER A 353 -3.78 1.13 -15.44
CA SER A 353 -4.61 0.00 -15.88
C SER A 353 -3.86 -0.93 -16.84
N MET A 354 -3.03 -0.39 -17.74
CA MET A 354 -2.17 -1.20 -18.60
C MET A 354 -1.12 -2.01 -17.83
N MET A 355 -0.57 -1.45 -16.75
CA MET A 355 0.34 -2.17 -15.86
C MET A 355 -0.39 -3.31 -15.14
N ASP A 356 -1.57 -3.05 -14.59
CA ASP A 356 -2.40 -4.08 -13.96
C ASP A 356 -2.74 -5.22 -14.92
N PHE A 357 -3.10 -4.87 -16.17
CA PHE A 357 -3.34 -5.83 -17.25
C PHE A 357 -2.10 -6.67 -17.57
N ALA A 358 -0.93 -6.04 -17.75
CA ALA A 358 0.32 -6.77 -18.01
C ALA A 358 0.67 -7.75 -16.88
N LEU A 359 0.52 -7.31 -15.63
CA LEU A 359 0.84 -8.13 -14.45
C LEU A 359 -0.12 -9.31 -14.29
N LYS A 360 -1.43 -9.09 -14.40
CA LYS A 360 -2.44 -10.15 -14.21
C LYS A 360 -2.45 -11.15 -15.36
N CYS A 361 -2.44 -10.68 -16.61
CA CYS A 361 -2.56 -11.53 -17.81
C CYS A 361 -1.23 -12.21 -18.19
N TYR A 362 -0.08 -11.55 -17.97
CA TYR A 362 1.23 -12.06 -18.42
C TYR A 362 2.26 -12.15 -17.27
N GLN A 363 1.92 -12.88 -16.21
CA GLN A 363 2.73 -13.01 -14.98
C GLN A 363 4.20 -13.41 -15.20
N LYS A 364 4.50 -14.16 -16.27
CA LYS A 364 5.85 -14.66 -16.58
C LYS A 364 6.70 -13.65 -17.37
N ARG A 365 6.08 -12.73 -18.13
CA ARG A 365 6.78 -11.80 -19.02
C ARG A 365 6.94 -10.44 -18.37
N CYS A 366 8.12 -10.19 -17.80
CA CYS A 366 8.46 -8.89 -17.19
C CYS A 366 8.67 -7.79 -18.24
N ASP A 367 8.92 -8.16 -19.51
CA ASP A 367 9.20 -7.24 -20.61
C ASP A 367 8.03 -6.28 -20.88
N TYR A 368 6.78 -6.73 -20.69
CA TYR A 368 5.60 -5.89 -20.91
C TYR A 368 5.42 -4.85 -19.82
N ALA A 369 5.66 -5.22 -18.55
CA ALA A 369 5.68 -4.25 -17.47
C ALA A 369 6.78 -3.18 -17.70
N ASP A 370 7.96 -3.60 -18.18
CA ASP A 370 9.03 -2.67 -18.52
C ASP A 370 8.67 -1.76 -19.73
N LYS A 371 7.97 -2.30 -20.74
CA LYS A 371 7.45 -1.53 -21.88
C LYS A 371 6.42 -0.49 -21.43
N VAL A 372 5.50 -0.80 -20.50
CA VAL A 372 4.58 0.19 -19.93
C VAL A 372 5.35 1.33 -19.26
N LEU A 373 6.38 1.02 -18.47
CA LEU A 373 7.22 2.03 -17.81
C LEU A 373 7.97 2.88 -18.82
N GLN A 374 8.51 2.26 -19.88
CA GLN A 374 9.16 2.97 -20.98
C GLN A 374 8.22 3.95 -21.69
N VAL A 375 7.01 3.49 -22.05
CA VAL A 375 5.98 4.33 -22.68
C VAL A 375 5.60 5.47 -21.74
N THR A 376 5.38 5.18 -20.46
CA THR A 376 5.07 6.20 -19.44
C THR A 376 6.16 7.27 -19.35
N CYS A 377 7.43 6.88 -19.31
CA CYS A 377 8.56 7.81 -19.34
C CYS A 377 8.53 8.69 -20.59
N SER A 378 8.37 8.10 -21.77
CA SER A 378 8.34 8.84 -23.03
C SER A 378 7.19 9.85 -23.10
N LEU A 379 5.99 9.47 -22.64
CA LEU A 379 4.81 10.34 -22.63
C LEU A 379 4.95 11.51 -21.66
N LEU A 380 5.55 11.28 -20.49
CA LEU A 380 5.72 12.31 -19.47
C LEU A 380 6.88 13.27 -19.78
N GLN A 381 8.01 12.75 -20.29
CA GLN A 381 9.14 13.58 -20.71
C GLN A 381 8.77 14.50 -21.88
N CYS A 382 7.91 14.04 -22.79
CA CYS A 382 7.37 14.88 -23.88
C CYS A 382 6.45 16.00 -23.37
N LYS A 383 5.75 15.81 -22.24
CA LYS A 383 4.73 16.75 -21.74
C LYS A 383 5.24 17.69 -20.64
N SER A 384 6.28 17.34 -19.88
CA SER A 384 6.81 18.23 -18.83
C SER A 384 8.25 17.90 -18.43
N GLN A 385 9.08 18.95 -18.28
CA GLN A 385 10.46 18.84 -17.79
C GLN A 385 10.59 19.01 -16.26
N GLN A 386 9.50 19.25 -15.54
CA GLN A 386 9.51 19.48 -14.08
C GLN A 386 9.18 18.19 -13.32
N LYS A 387 9.81 18.01 -12.15
CA LYS A 387 9.52 16.91 -11.22
C LYS A 387 8.11 17.05 -10.66
N PHE A 388 7.37 15.94 -10.59
CA PHE A 388 5.99 15.93 -10.11
C PHE A 388 5.94 15.86 -8.59
N ALA A 389 5.24 16.82 -7.96
CA ALA A 389 5.02 16.79 -6.52
C ALA A 389 4.13 15.61 -6.11
N TYR A 390 4.45 14.95 -4.98
CA TYR A 390 3.68 13.79 -4.48
C TYR A 390 2.19 14.09 -4.26
N ASN A 391 1.88 15.31 -3.79
CA ASN A 391 0.50 15.72 -3.50
C ASN A 391 -0.31 16.05 -4.76
N SER A 392 0.33 16.18 -5.92
CA SER A 392 -0.36 16.41 -7.19
C SER A 392 -1.17 15.18 -7.61
N PRO A 393 -2.25 15.34 -8.39
CA PRO A 393 -3.02 14.19 -8.88
C PRO A 393 -2.15 13.25 -9.72
N VAL A 394 -1.23 13.79 -10.53
CA VAL A 394 -0.26 13.01 -11.32
C VAL A 394 0.69 12.22 -10.42
N GLY A 395 1.21 12.84 -9.35
CA GLY A 395 2.10 12.19 -8.40
C GLY A 395 1.45 11.01 -7.69
N LYS A 396 0.18 11.14 -7.29
CA LYS A 396 -0.59 10.05 -6.68
C LYS A 396 -0.78 8.86 -7.65
N GLU A 397 -1.11 9.12 -8.91
CA GLU A 397 -1.26 8.06 -9.91
C GLU A 397 0.07 7.40 -10.27
N LEU A 398 1.18 8.16 -10.34
CA LEU A 398 2.52 7.60 -10.53
C LEU A 398 2.95 6.69 -9.39
N VAL A 399 2.65 7.07 -8.14
CA VAL A 399 2.93 6.22 -6.98
C VAL A 399 2.10 4.94 -7.02
N LYS A 400 0.83 5.01 -7.45
CA LYS A 400 0.02 3.80 -7.68
C LYS A 400 0.64 2.90 -8.76
N LEU A 401 1.09 3.48 -9.87
CA LEU A 401 1.75 2.75 -10.95
C LEU A 401 2.99 2.01 -10.45
N LEU A 402 3.85 2.68 -9.69
CA LEU A 402 5.08 2.10 -9.15
C LEU A 402 4.83 1.07 -8.03
N ARG A 403 3.69 1.16 -7.35
CA ARG A 403 3.28 0.22 -6.30
C ARG A 403 2.77 -1.11 -6.86
N LEU A 404 2.07 -1.11 -7.99
CA LEU A 404 1.49 -2.32 -8.57
C LEU A 404 2.52 -3.46 -8.76
N PRO A 405 3.69 -3.24 -9.38
CA PRO A 405 4.72 -4.28 -9.49
C PRO A 405 5.25 -4.76 -8.13
N VAL A 406 5.37 -3.87 -7.14
CA VAL A 406 5.91 -4.18 -5.81
C VAL A 406 4.96 -5.07 -5.01
N ASP A 407 3.66 -4.82 -5.11
CA ASP A 407 2.63 -5.61 -4.44
C ASP A 407 2.39 -6.94 -5.17
N PHE A 408 2.49 -6.97 -6.51
CA PHE A 408 2.24 -8.17 -7.32
C PHE A 408 3.42 -9.16 -7.34
N TYR A 409 4.64 -8.66 -7.51
CA TYR A 409 5.82 -9.53 -7.46
C TYR A 409 6.12 -9.89 -6.01
N SER A 410 5.79 -11.12 -5.62
CA SER A 410 6.19 -11.72 -4.33
C SER A 410 7.71 -11.88 -4.14
N ASN A 411 8.49 -11.46 -5.13
CA ASN A 411 9.94 -11.43 -5.07
C ASN A 411 10.41 -10.09 -5.63
N ALA A 412 10.84 -9.20 -4.73
CA ALA A 412 11.41 -7.90 -5.07
C ALA A 412 12.59 -7.98 -6.05
N MET A 413 13.25 -9.14 -6.17
CA MET A 413 14.34 -9.33 -7.12
C MET A 413 13.87 -9.30 -8.59
N ARG A 414 12.59 -9.63 -8.85
CA ARG A 414 12.00 -9.44 -10.20
C ARG A 414 11.80 -7.97 -10.54
N LEU A 415 11.58 -7.11 -9.54
CA LEU A 415 11.52 -5.67 -9.73
C LEU A 415 12.84 -5.12 -10.29
N LEU A 416 13.97 -5.67 -9.85
CA LEU A 416 15.31 -5.25 -10.31
C LEU A 416 15.55 -5.54 -11.80
N LEU A 417 14.79 -6.45 -12.41
CA LEU A 417 14.88 -6.71 -13.86
C LEU A 417 14.29 -5.57 -14.70
N LEU A 418 13.46 -4.71 -14.11
CA LEU A 418 12.81 -3.58 -14.79
C LEU A 418 13.78 -2.42 -14.93
N LYS A 419 14.37 -2.27 -16.13
CA LYS A 419 15.37 -1.24 -16.42
C LYS A 419 14.80 0.18 -16.37
N ASN A 420 13.52 0.34 -16.71
CA ASN A 420 12.88 1.65 -16.78
C ASN A 420 12.23 2.08 -15.45
N TYR A 421 12.23 1.23 -14.42
CA TYR A 421 11.67 1.56 -13.10
C TYR A 421 12.40 2.74 -12.42
N PRO A 422 13.75 2.79 -12.36
CA PRO A 422 14.47 3.92 -11.79
C PRO A 422 14.23 5.23 -12.55
N LEU A 423 13.99 5.17 -13.86
CA LEU A 423 13.71 6.34 -14.68
C LEU A 423 12.37 6.97 -14.30
N VAL A 424 11.31 6.17 -14.11
CA VAL A 424 10.01 6.67 -13.64
C VAL A 424 10.11 7.22 -12.21
N LEU A 425 10.85 6.54 -11.33
CA LEU A 425 11.09 7.01 -9.96
C LEU A 425 11.75 8.40 -9.95
N SER A 426 12.70 8.66 -10.86
CA SER A 426 13.38 9.95 -10.96
C SER A 426 12.46 11.14 -11.34
N LEU A 427 11.29 10.87 -11.92
CA LEU A 427 10.31 11.90 -12.29
C LEU A 427 9.52 12.46 -11.09
N LEU A 428 9.45 11.73 -9.97
CA LEU A 428 8.78 12.16 -8.75
C LEU A 428 9.64 13.16 -7.97
N ASP A 429 9.02 13.91 -7.07
CA ASP A 429 9.71 14.71 -6.06
C ASP A 429 10.42 13.83 -5.00
N HIS A 430 11.26 14.45 -4.17
CA HIS A 430 11.98 13.77 -3.10
C HIS A 430 11.04 12.95 -2.18
N ARG A 431 9.89 13.53 -1.81
CA ARG A 431 8.91 12.87 -0.93
C ARG A 431 8.28 11.63 -1.57
N GLY A 432 7.95 11.69 -2.87
CA GLY A 432 7.44 10.55 -3.63
C GLY A 432 8.47 9.45 -3.79
N ARG A 433 9.73 9.80 -4.10
CA ARG A 433 10.84 8.85 -4.23
C ARG A 433 11.08 8.06 -2.95
N ILE A 434 11.09 8.76 -1.81
CA ILE A 434 11.24 8.14 -0.49
C ILE A 434 10.09 7.18 -0.20
N ARG A 435 8.83 7.58 -0.39
CA ARG A 435 7.68 6.72 -0.12
C ARG A 435 7.67 5.45 -0.96
N CYS A 436 7.96 5.55 -2.25
CA CYS A 436 8.09 4.39 -3.12
C CYS A 436 9.25 3.48 -2.67
N SER A 437 10.40 4.05 -2.32
CA SER A 437 11.56 3.31 -1.85
C SER A 437 11.28 2.60 -0.51
N CYS A 438 10.61 3.26 0.43
CA CYS A 438 10.19 2.64 1.69
C CYS A 438 9.22 1.49 1.45
N GLN A 439 8.25 1.63 0.54
CA GLN A 439 7.32 0.56 0.19
C GLN A 439 8.04 -0.68 -0.35
N ILE A 440 9.08 -0.50 -1.17
CA ILE A 440 9.93 -1.60 -1.66
C ILE A 440 10.59 -2.31 -0.46
N VAL A 441 11.20 -1.54 0.45
CA VAL A 441 11.85 -2.09 1.66
C VAL A 441 10.85 -2.82 2.56
N TYR A 442 9.65 -2.27 2.76
CA TYR A 442 8.59 -2.94 3.52
C TYR A 442 8.18 -4.27 2.89
N SER A 443 7.92 -4.30 1.59
CA SER A 443 7.57 -5.53 0.86
C SER A 443 8.68 -6.59 0.99
N MET A 444 9.95 -6.19 0.88
CA MET A 444 11.10 -7.07 1.10
C MET A 444 11.17 -7.64 2.52
N LEU A 445 10.88 -6.82 3.54
CA LEU A 445 10.88 -7.24 4.94
C LEU A 445 9.70 -8.16 5.28
N GLU A 446 8.52 -7.90 4.75
CA GLU A 446 7.32 -8.73 4.94
C GLU A 446 7.50 -10.11 4.29
N GLN A 447 8.01 -10.14 3.06
CA GLN A 447 8.21 -11.37 2.29
C GLN A 447 9.52 -12.11 2.65
N ARG A 448 10.41 -11.49 3.44
CA ARG A 448 11.77 -11.97 3.78
C ARG A 448 12.59 -12.36 2.54
N THR A 449 12.62 -11.48 1.54
CA THR A 449 13.41 -11.71 0.32
C THR A 449 14.90 -11.49 0.59
N PHE A 450 15.71 -12.55 0.44
CA PHE A 450 17.15 -12.47 0.66
C PHE A 450 17.90 -12.02 -0.60
N VAL A 451 18.87 -11.12 -0.43
CA VAL A 451 19.80 -10.72 -1.48
C VAL A 451 21.06 -11.56 -1.37
N LYS A 452 21.33 -12.39 -2.39
CA LYS A 452 22.42 -13.39 -2.37
C LYS A 452 23.65 -12.99 -3.17
N THR A 453 23.52 -12.10 -4.15
CA THR A 453 24.60 -11.72 -5.07
C THR A 453 24.98 -10.25 -4.92
N ALA A 454 26.25 -9.94 -5.18
CA ALA A 454 26.78 -8.58 -5.10
C ALA A 454 26.13 -7.65 -6.14
N GLU A 455 25.90 -8.14 -7.37
CA GLU A 455 25.27 -7.36 -8.44
C GLU A 455 23.84 -6.92 -8.05
N GLN A 456 23.05 -7.86 -7.50
CA GLN A 456 21.70 -7.54 -7.05
C GLN A 456 21.71 -6.55 -5.87
N ALA A 457 22.70 -6.66 -4.98
CA ALA A 457 22.87 -5.71 -3.89
C ALA A 457 23.19 -4.31 -4.41
N GLU A 458 24.09 -4.19 -5.39
CA GLU A 458 24.43 -2.90 -6.00
C GLU A 458 23.24 -2.28 -6.73
N MET A 459 22.50 -3.06 -7.51
CA MET A 459 21.28 -2.59 -8.19
C MET A 459 20.23 -2.09 -7.19
N LEU A 460 20.02 -2.81 -6.08
CA LEU A 460 19.07 -2.41 -5.04
C LEU A 460 19.54 -1.14 -4.31
N LEU A 461 20.82 -1.03 -3.97
CA LEU A 461 21.37 0.17 -3.33
C LEU A 461 21.29 1.40 -4.24
N ASN A 462 21.49 1.23 -5.56
CA ASN A 462 21.28 2.29 -6.53
C ASN A 462 19.81 2.71 -6.62
N LEU A 463 18.87 1.76 -6.59
CA LEU A 463 17.44 2.07 -6.57
C LEU A 463 17.04 2.84 -5.30
N LEU A 464 17.61 2.47 -4.15
CA LEU A 464 17.34 3.11 -2.86
C LEU A 464 18.23 4.33 -2.59
N GLN A 465 18.93 4.87 -3.59
CA GLN A 465 19.90 5.96 -3.42
C GLN A 465 19.28 7.19 -2.72
N THR A 466 18.00 7.48 -2.93
CA THR A 466 17.31 8.60 -2.27
C THR A 466 17.20 8.42 -0.75
N LEU A 467 17.08 7.18 -0.27
CA LEU A 467 17.08 6.84 1.16
C LEU A 467 18.49 6.81 1.75
N LEU A 468 19.52 6.68 0.91
CA LEU A 468 20.91 6.52 1.33
C LEU A 468 21.71 7.82 1.26
N LYS A 469 21.49 8.67 0.27
CA LYS A 469 22.23 9.92 0.03
C LYS A 469 21.35 11.14 0.17
N ASP A 470 21.94 12.25 0.60
CA ASP A 470 21.26 13.55 0.63
C ASP A 470 21.15 14.09 -0.80
N GLU A 471 19.95 14.49 -1.20
CA GLU A 471 19.66 15.02 -2.53
C GLU A 471 19.41 16.54 -2.47
N PRO A 472 19.69 17.28 -3.56
CA PRO A 472 19.53 18.73 -3.58
C PRO A 472 18.06 19.19 -3.42
N ASP A 473 17.10 18.31 -3.70
CA ASP A 473 15.65 18.56 -3.57
C ASP A 473 15.12 18.37 -2.13
N GLN A 474 15.97 17.99 -1.17
CA GLN A 474 15.56 17.64 0.19
C GLN A 474 15.04 18.87 0.96
N PRO A 475 13.91 18.76 1.69
CA PRO A 475 13.41 19.85 2.50
C PRO A 475 14.39 20.20 3.63
N LYS A 476 14.52 21.50 3.93
CA LYS A 476 15.40 22.00 5.01
C LYS A 476 14.97 21.41 6.35
N ASN A 477 15.94 20.94 7.16
CA ASN A 477 15.75 20.29 8.47
C ASN A 477 14.98 18.96 8.45
N TYR A 478 14.96 18.23 7.32
CA TYR A 478 14.31 16.92 7.24
C TYR A 478 14.77 15.92 8.32
N GLU A 479 16.04 15.99 8.70
CA GLU A 479 16.73 15.10 9.64
C GLU A 479 16.14 15.06 11.06
N ILE A 480 15.35 16.07 11.43
CA ILE A 480 14.71 16.17 12.75
C ILE A 480 13.31 15.54 12.75
N THR A 481 12.77 15.24 11.56
CA THR A 481 11.41 14.71 11.40
C THR A 481 11.33 13.26 11.86
N GLU A 482 10.22 12.87 12.51
CA GLU A 482 9.97 11.48 12.89
C GLU A 482 9.96 10.54 11.66
N GLU A 483 9.43 11.00 10.52
CA GLU A 483 9.45 10.30 9.23
C GLU A 483 10.89 9.87 8.85
N PHE A 484 11.90 10.74 9.03
CA PHE A 484 13.29 10.41 8.74
C PHE A 484 13.85 9.32 9.65
N VAL A 485 13.50 9.34 10.94
CA VAL A 485 13.95 8.32 11.89
C VAL A 485 13.36 6.96 11.54
N GLU A 486 12.07 6.90 11.20
CA GLU A 486 11.42 5.67 10.75
C GLU A 486 12.07 5.11 9.48
N GLU A 487 12.35 5.96 8.50
CA GLU A 487 13.03 5.59 7.25
C GLU A 487 14.41 4.96 7.51
N GLN A 488 15.22 5.59 8.37
CA GLN A 488 16.54 5.06 8.70
C GLN A 488 16.45 3.76 9.52
N ILE A 489 15.40 3.57 10.32
CA ILE A 489 15.13 2.29 11.00
C ILE A 489 14.76 1.20 9.99
N LEU A 490 14.06 1.52 8.89
CA LEU A 490 13.77 0.53 7.84
C LEU A 490 15.04 0.08 7.12
N ILE A 491 15.93 1.02 6.80
CA ILE A 491 17.23 0.71 6.19
C ILE A 491 18.09 -0.15 7.13
N SER A 492 18.08 0.16 8.43
CA SER A 492 18.83 -0.63 9.42
C SER A 492 18.35 -2.08 9.48
N ARG A 493 17.03 -2.30 9.35
CA ARG A 493 16.43 -3.64 9.24
C ARG A 493 16.76 -4.32 7.90
N LEU A 494 16.78 -3.58 6.81
CA LEU A 494 17.06 -4.11 5.46
C LEU A 494 18.44 -4.78 5.39
N ILE A 495 19.45 -4.24 6.08
CA ILE A 495 20.83 -4.78 6.09
C ILE A 495 20.85 -6.27 6.50
N HIS A 496 19.94 -6.70 7.38
CA HIS A 496 19.86 -8.10 7.82
C HIS A 496 19.30 -9.07 6.75
N LEU A 497 18.70 -8.57 5.66
CA LEU A 497 18.23 -9.40 4.54
C LEU A 497 19.35 -9.73 3.54
N PHE A 498 20.52 -9.09 3.64
CA PHE A 498 21.66 -9.41 2.80
C PHE A 498 22.45 -10.55 3.42
N SER A 499 22.20 -11.76 2.90
CA SER A 499 22.90 -12.97 3.30
C SER A 499 23.29 -13.73 2.05
N ALA A 500 24.57 -13.66 1.71
CA ALA A 500 25.17 -14.48 0.67
C ALA A 500 25.50 -15.89 1.20
N ASP A 501 25.48 -16.86 0.30
CA ASP A 501 25.84 -18.25 0.62
C ASP A 501 27.37 -18.42 0.75
N SER A 502 28.16 -17.48 0.20
CA SER A 502 29.62 -17.45 0.30
C SER A 502 30.12 -16.25 1.11
N LEU A 503 31.18 -16.45 1.89
CA LEU A 503 31.74 -15.43 2.78
C LEU A 503 32.43 -14.28 2.01
N ASP A 504 33.04 -14.59 0.87
CA ASP A 504 33.70 -13.57 0.02
C ASP A 504 32.67 -12.63 -0.63
N VAL A 505 31.54 -13.16 -1.13
CA VAL A 505 30.46 -12.32 -1.66
C VAL A 505 29.81 -11.49 -0.56
N GLN A 506 29.69 -12.02 0.66
CA GLN A 506 29.23 -11.24 1.82
C GLN A 506 30.20 -10.09 2.13
N TYR A 507 31.51 -10.31 2.00
CA TYR A 507 32.52 -9.26 2.15
C TYR A 507 32.37 -8.17 1.07
N ASP A 508 32.17 -8.55 -0.19
CA ASP A 508 31.96 -7.60 -1.29
C ASP A 508 30.70 -6.76 -1.08
N ILE A 509 29.61 -7.37 -0.61
CA ILE A 509 28.37 -6.65 -0.25
C ILE A 509 28.63 -5.64 0.88
N LEU A 510 29.38 -6.01 1.92
CA LEU A 510 29.77 -5.09 3.00
C LEU A 510 30.64 -3.93 2.49
N MET A 511 31.55 -4.20 1.55
CA MET A 511 32.35 -3.14 0.92
C MET A 511 31.49 -2.19 0.08
N GLY A 512 30.48 -2.73 -0.61
CA GLY A 512 29.43 -1.94 -1.26
C GLY A 512 28.72 -1.03 -0.26
N PHE A 513 28.24 -1.57 0.86
CA PHE A 513 27.60 -0.79 1.92
C PHE A 513 28.47 0.35 2.41
N LYS A 514 29.76 0.12 2.65
CA LYS A 514 30.67 1.22 3.05
C LYS A 514 30.65 2.34 2.02
N SER A 515 30.81 2.04 0.73
CA SER A 515 30.82 3.05 -0.33
C SER A 515 29.52 3.88 -0.36
N TYR A 516 28.36 3.21 -0.30
CA TYR A 516 27.06 3.89 -0.38
C TYR A 516 26.68 4.63 0.91
N PHE A 517 26.91 4.05 2.08
CA PHE A 517 26.55 4.68 3.35
C PHE A 517 27.47 5.84 3.71
N THR A 518 28.75 5.80 3.36
CA THR A 518 29.67 6.95 3.57
C THR A 518 29.32 8.17 2.70
N ALA A 519 28.52 8.00 1.66
CA ALA A 519 28.00 9.11 0.87
C ALA A 519 26.74 9.77 1.48
N GLY A 520 26.18 9.20 2.56
CA GLY A 520 24.88 9.56 3.13
C GLY A 520 24.84 10.65 4.20
N GLY A 521 26.00 11.14 4.65
CA GLY A 521 26.09 12.24 5.61
C GLY A 521 25.94 11.86 7.09
N ALA A 522 26.33 12.79 7.97
CA ALA A 522 26.51 12.59 9.42
C ALA A 522 25.24 12.12 10.15
N HIS A 523 24.07 12.62 9.76
CA HIS A 523 22.81 12.35 10.44
C HIS A 523 22.30 10.92 10.21
N ARG A 524 22.61 10.31 9.06
CA ARG A 524 22.23 8.92 8.72
C ARG A 524 23.17 7.88 9.35
N TYR A 525 24.43 8.24 9.61
CA TYR A 525 25.46 7.33 10.12
C TYR A 525 25.08 6.65 11.44
N ARG A 526 24.41 7.38 12.33
CA ARG A 526 23.98 6.87 13.64
C ARG A 526 23.12 5.61 13.53
N TYR A 527 22.32 5.50 12.47
CA TYR A 527 21.34 4.43 12.29
C TYR A 527 21.82 3.35 11.33
N THR A 528 22.54 3.74 10.27
CA THR A 528 22.95 2.85 9.18
C THR A 528 24.27 2.13 9.44
N LEU A 529 25.27 2.81 10.04
CA LEU A 529 26.59 2.20 10.24
C LEU A 529 26.59 1.15 11.35
N VAL A 530 25.73 1.28 12.35
CA VAL A 530 25.68 0.35 13.49
C VAL A 530 25.33 -1.08 13.05
N PRO A 531 24.25 -1.34 12.28
CA PRO A 531 23.99 -2.67 11.72
C PRO A 531 25.10 -3.18 10.81
N VAL A 532 25.76 -2.30 10.02
CA VAL A 532 26.90 -2.72 9.18
C VAL A 532 28.05 -3.21 10.03
N VAL A 533 28.37 -2.53 11.14
CA VAL A 533 29.40 -2.95 12.09
C VAL A 533 29.03 -4.30 12.73
N PHE A 534 27.76 -4.50 13.13
CA PHE A 534 27.33 -5.80 13.65
C PHE A 534 27.40 -6.92 12.60
N SER A 535 27.02 -6.64 11.35
CA SER A 535 27.16 -7.59 10.24
C SER A 535 28.65 -7.94 9.99
N ALA A 536 29.54 -6.96 10.10
CA ALA A 536 30.98 -7.19 10.03
C ALA A 536 31.49 -8.02 11.23
N PHE A 537 30.99 -7.78 12.45
CA PHE A 537 31.31 -8.60 13.62
C PHE A 537 30.89 -10.06 13.45
N ASP A 538 29.68 -10.30 12.94
CA ASP A 538 29.20 -11.65 12.65
C ASP A 538 30.04 -12.32 11.55
N LEU A 539 30.47 -11.57 10.54
CA LEU A 539 31.33 -12.08 9.49
C LEU A 539 32.72 -12.48 10.02
N VAL A 540 33.31 -11.70 10.92
CA VAL A 540 34.56 -12.05 11.60
C VAL A 540 34.43 -13.38 12.37
N ARG A 541 33.31 -13.61 13.06
CA ARG A 541 33.05 -14.90 13.73
C ARG A 541 32.93 -16.04 12.72
N LYS A 542 32.19 -15.85 11.63
CA LYS A 542 32.03 -16.87 10.59
C LYS A 542 33.36 -17.25 9.93
N TYR A 543 34.22 -16.27 9.61
CA TYR A 543 35.58 -16.56 9.13
C TYR A 543 36.40 -17.33 10.16
N SER A 544 36.19 -17.07 11.45
CA SER A 544 36.86 -17.78 12.54
C SER A 544 36.36 -19.22 12.76
N ASP A 545 35.13 -19.53 12.34
CA ASP A 545 34.60 -20.90 12.39
C ASP A 545 35.07 -21.73 11.18
N VAL A 546 35.44 -21.08 10.07
CA VAL A 546 35.85 -21.70 8.80
C VAL A 546 37.38 -21.82 8.66
N ARG A 547 38.11 -21.70 9.78
CA ARG A 547 39.59 -21.73 9.83
C ARG A 547 40.24 -22.91 9.13
N ASP A 548 39.61 -24.09 9.21
CA ASP A 548 40.19 -25.33 8.68
C ASP A 548 40.09 -25.42 7.13
N GLN A 549 39.38 -24.49 6.48
CA GLN A 549 39.08 -24.55 5.04
C GLN A 549 39.77 -23.48 4.20
N ASP A 550 40.22 -22.37 4.80
CA ASP A 550 40.82 -21.23 4.08
C ASP A 550 42.11 -20.78 4.79
N ASP A 551 43.27 -21.00 4.19
CA ASP A 551 44.58 -20.62 4.74
C ASP A 551 44.77 -19.09 4.81
N GLU A 552 44.00 -18.29 4.07
CA GLU A 552 44.08 -16.82 4.08
C GLU A 552 43.09 -16.14 5.05
N TRP A 553 42.42 -16.91 5.90
CA TRP A 553 41.37 -16.41 6.80
C TRP A 553 41.87 -15.27 7.72
N GLU A 554 43.11 -15.35 8.23
CA GLU A 554 43.68 -14.31 9.11
C GLU A 554 43.83 -12.97 8.38
N ASN A 555 44.31 -12.98 7.13
CA ASN A 555 44.47 -11.77 6.32
C ASN A 555 43.11 -11.11 6.02
N LYS A 556 42.07 -11.93 5.76
CA LYS A 556 40.70 -11.45 5.54
C LYS A 556 40.11 -10.84 6.81
N VAL A 557 40.30 -11.48 7.97
CA VAL A 557 39.89 -10.93 9.27
C VAL A 557 40.64 -9.65 9.61
N GLU A 558 41.95 -9.55 9.31
CA GLU A 558 42.74 -8.33 9.53
C GLU A 558 42.17 -7.15 8.71
N LYS A 559 41.81 -7.41 7.44
CA LYS A 559 41.16 -6.41 6.57
C LYS A 559 39.78 -6.01 7.12
N LEU A 560 39.00 -6.95 7.65
CA LEU A 560 37.70 -6.68 8.27
C LEU A 560 37.81 -5.85 9.55
N ILE A 561 38.81 -6.13 10.40
CA ILE A 561 39.04 -5.34 11.62
C ILE A 561 39.46 -3.92 11.26
N LYS A 562 40.34 -3.75 10.27
CA LYS A 562 40.68 -2.42 9.71
C LYS A 562 39.46 -1.70 9.16
N LEU A 563 38.56 -2.43 8.48
CA LEU A 563 37.30 -1.90 7.98
C LEU A 563 36.40 -1.40 9.11
N ILE A 564 36.21 -2.22 10.15
CA ILE A 564 35.42 -1.87 11.34
C ILE A 564 36.00 -0.62 12.00
N HIS A 565 37.33 -0.58 12.20
CA HIS A 565 38.00 0.57 12.79
C HIS A 565 37.71 1.85 11.99
N GLN A 566 37.83 1.81 10.65
CA GLN A 566 37.51 2.95 9.79
C GLN A 566 36.05 3.40 9.90
N LEU A 567 35.10 2.46 9.96
CA LEU A 567 33.67 2.77 10.13
C LEU A 567 33.39 3.41 11.50
N LEU A 568 34.04 2.94 12.56
CA LEU A 568 33.90 3.50 13.91
C LEU A 568 34.56 4.87 14.02
N SER A 569 35.73 5.09 13.40
CA SER A 569 36.36 6.41 13.34
C SER A 569 35.49 7.42 12.58
N LEU A 570 34.83 6.99 11.49
CA LEU A 570 33.89 7.83 10.76
C LEU A 570 32.68 8.20 11.64
N LEU A 571 32.11 7.20 12.34
CA LEU A 571 31.00 7.42 13.27
C LEU A 571 31.40 8.41 14.36
N MET A 572 32.61 8.28 14.93
CA MET A 572 33.15 9.19 15.94
C MET A 572 33.28 10.63 15.43
N SER A 573 33.89 10.83 14.26
CA SER A 573 34.15 12.17 13.73
C SER A 573 32.89 13.00 13.43
N GLN A 574 31.76 12.33 13.20
CA GLN A 574 30.54 12.99 12.71
C GLN A 574 29.35 12.92 13.67
N THR A 575 29.30 11.96 14.59
CA THR A 575 28.21 11.89 15.57
C THR A 575 28.63 12.51 16.90
N ARG A 576 27.91 13.55 17.35
CA ARG A 576 28.04 14.15 18.69
C ARG A 576 27.64 13.21 19.84
N ALA A 577 27.46 11.92 19.58
CA ALA A 577 26.99 10.91 20.52
C ALA A 577 28.13 9.95 20.88
N ALA A 578 29.03 10.38 21.76
CA ALA A 578 30.24 9.65 22.15
C ALA A 578 30.00 8.26 22.78
N HIS A 579 28.83 8.04 23.37
CA HIS A 579 28.53 6.82 24.11
C HIS A 579 28.35 5.56 23.24
N LEU A 580 27.84 5.72 22.01
CA LEU A 580 27.63 4.61 21.09
C LEU A 580 28.94 4.03 20.53
N PRO A 581 29.88 4.84 19.97
CA PRO A 581 31.15 4.32 19.49
C PRO A 581 31.97 3.65 20.59
N ILE A 582 32.00 4.16 21.83
CA ILE A 582 32.72 3.49 22.95
C ILE A 582 32.23 2.06 23.11
N ARG A 583 30.90 1.83 23.14
CA ARG A 583 30.34 0.48 23.28
C ARG A 583 30.74 -0.42 22.10
N LEU A 584 30.76 0.11 20.88
CA LEU A 584 31.16 -0.65 19.69
C LEU A 584 32.66 -0.96 19.68
N TYR A 585 33.53 -0.02 20.09
CA TYR A 585 34.96 -0.28 20.25
C TYR A 585 35.22 -1.37 21.30
N LEU A 586 34.53 -1.32 22.44
CA LEU A 586 34.64 -2.35 23.49
C LEU A 586 34.11 -3.70 23.04
N GLN A 587 32.98 -3.74 22.31
CA GLN A 587 32.48 -4.98 21.70
C GLN A 587 33.43 -5.54 20.64
N GLY A 588 34.05 -4.67 19.84
CA GLY A 588 35.10 -5.03 18.90
C GLY A 588 36.31 -5.65 19.60
N ALA A 589 36.76 -5.08 20.72
CA ALA A 589 37.84 -5.62 21.53
C ALA A 589 37.50 -7.02 22.10
N LEU A 590 36.28 -7.23 22.58
CA LEU A 590 35.82 -8.55 23.05
C LEU A 590 35.75 -9.57 21.91
N LEU A 591 35.33 -9.14 20.72
CA LEU A 591 35.31 -10.01 19.55
C LEU A 591 36.73 -10.43 19.18
N ILE A 592 37.66 -9.48 19.08
CA ILE A 592 39.07 -9.75 18.78
C ILE A 592 39.66 -10.72 19.83
N ASN A 593 39.31 -10.56 21.11
CA ASN A 593 39.73 -11.47 22.17
C ASN A 593 39.26 -12.92 21.95
N SER A 594 38.08 -13.12 21.36
CA SER A 594 37.56 -14.47 21.06
C SER A 594 38.21 -15.13 19.84
N VAL A 595 38.91 -14.36 19.01
CA VAL A 595 39.54 -14.85 17.78
C VAL A 595 41.04 -15.05 18.04
N PRO A 596 41.56 -16.29 18.17
CA PRO A 596 42.99 -16.55 18.24
C PRO A 596 43.70 -16.11 16.95
N MET A 597 44.31 -14.92 16.98
CA MET A 597 45.22 -14.41 15.95
C MET A 597 46.52 -13.97 16.61
N GLU A 598 47.64 -14.05 15.90
CA GLU A 598 48.96 -13.60 16.42
C GLU A 598 48.96 -12.11 16.80
N LYS A 599 48.26 -11.26 16.02
CA LYS A 599 48.16 -9.81 16.27
C LYS A 599 46.94 -9.39 17.10
N SER A 600 46.19 -10.34 17.67
CA SER A 600 44.97 -10.06 18.43
C SER A 600 45.22 -9.09 19.58
N SER A 601 46.34 -9.26 20.30
CA SER A 601 46.74 -8.41 21.43
C SER A 601 46.92 -6.94 21.03
N LEU A 602 47.66 -6.68 19.95
CA LEU A 602 47.94 -5.33 19.45
C LEU A 602 46.66 -4.64 18.97
N GLN A 603 45.84 -5.33 18.18
CA GLN A 603 44.60 -4.76 17.65
C GLN A 603 43.57 -4.50 18.75
N ALA A 604 43.45 -5.41 19.72
CA ALA A 604 42.57 -5.20 20.87
C ALA A 604 43.03 -4.01 21.72
N TYR A 605 44.34 -3.83 21.88
CA TYR A 605 44.91 -2.66 22.57
C TYR A 605 44.54 -1.36 21.86
N GLU A 606 44.68 -1.29 20.53
CA GLU A 606 44.29 -0.11 19.74
C GLU A 606 42.81 0.25 19.93
N PHE A 607 41.91 -0.72 19.92
CA PHE A 607 40.47 -0.48 20.12
C PHE A 607 40.16 0.07 21.52
N ILE A 608 40.83 -0.41 22.56
CA ILE A 608 40.65 0.08 23.93
C ILE A 608 41.29 1.45 24.12
N ALA A 609 42.48 1.68 23.55
CA ALA A 609 43.15 2.98 23.59
C ALA A 609 42.28 4.07 22.94
N GLN A 610 41.63 3.76 21.80
CA GLN A 610 40.65 4.66 21.18
C GLN A 610 39.41 4.87 22.08
N ALA A 611 38.91 3.84 22.75
CA ALA A 611 37.81 3.99 23.71
C ALA A 611 38.19 4.92 24.89
N PHE A 612 39.43 4.86 25.39
CA PHE A 612 39.95 5.79 26.39
C PHE A 612 40.09 7.21 25.84
N ALA A 613 40.57 7.38 24.61
CA ALA A 613 40.65 8.70 23.98
C ALA A 613 39.27 9.38 23.90
N ILE A 614 38.24 8.65 23.45
CA ILE A 614 36.85 9.16 23.40
C ILE A 614 36.33 9.50 24.80
N TYR A 615 36.65 8.67 25.80
CA TYR A 615 36.28 8.94 27.19
C TYR A 615 36.89 10.26 27.72
N GLU A 616 38.15 10.55 27.37
CA GLU A 616 38.85 11.73 27.84
C GLU A 616 38.42 13.01 27.09
N GLU A 617 38.25 12.94 25.77
CA GLU A 617 38.03 14.11 24.90
C GLU A 617 36.56 14.49 24.72
N GLU A 618 35.65 13.53 24.51
CA GLU A 618 34.29 13.80 24.02
C GLU A 618 33.21 13.77 25.11
N ILE A 619 33.35 12.91 26.13
CA ILE A 619 32.36 12.84 27.21
C ILE A 619 32.62 14.00 28.19
N SER A 620 31.59 14.78 28.49
CA SER A 620 31.65 15.83 29.53
C SER A 620 30.80 15.48 30.76
N VAL A 621 29.72 14.73 30.59
CA VAL A 621 28.73 14.44 31.65
C VAL A 621 29.26 13.41 32.66
N SER A 622 29.27 13.76 33.95
CA SER A 622 29.84 12.91 35.02
C SER A 622 29.18 11.53 35.16
N LYS A 623 27.87 11.42 34.92
CA LYS A 623 27.15 10.12 34.99
C LYS A 623 27.53 9.21 33.83
N GLU A 624 27.69 9.77 32.64
CA GLU A 624 28.09 9.03 31.44
C GLU A 624 29.56 8.60 31.52
N LYS A 625 30.44 9.45 32.07
CA LYS A 625 31.83 9.09 32.38
C LYS A 625 31.92 7.89 33.31
N LEU A 626 31.11 7.86 34.37
CA LEU A 626 31.04 6.72 35.28
C LEU A 626 30.62 5.44 34.55
N ALA A 627 29.53 5.51 33.76
CA ALA A 627 29.06 4.35 33.01
C ALA A 627 30.10 3.84 32.00
N ALA A 628 30.79 4.75 31.31
CA ALA A 628 31.87 4.39 30.38
C ALA A 628 33.03 3.69 31.08
N ILE A 629 33.53 4.22 32.21
CA ILE A 629 34.62 3.57 32.97
C ILE A 629 34.20 2.18 33.46
N ILE A 630 32.99 2.04 33.99
CA ILE A 630 32.49 0.73 34.46
C ILE A 630 32.46 -0.27 33.30
N LEU A 631 32.04 0.16 32.12
CA LEU A 631 32.04 -0.69 30.92
C LEU A 631 33.46 -1.04 30.44
N ILE A 632 34.39 -0.08 30.46
CA ILE A 632 35.80 -0.32 30.10
C ILE A 632 36.42 -1.33 31.09
N ALA A 633 36.24 -1.11 32.40
CA ALA A 633 36.72 -2.02 33.44
C ALA A 633 36.10 -3.42 33.30
N GLY A 634 34.78 -3.52 33.11
CA GLY A 634 34.12 -4.80 32.89
C GLY A 634 34.56 -5.50 31.60
N THR A 635 34.97 -4.74 30.57
CA THR A 635 35.54 -5.29 29.34
C THR A 635 36.93 -5.84 29.59
N LEU A 636 37.82 -5.06 30.23
CA LEU A 636 39.18 -5.48 30.57
C LEU A 636 39.19 -6.75 31.43
N GLN A 637 38.28 -6.88 32.39
CA GLN A 637 38.15 -8.07 33.23
C GLN A 637 37.87 -9.35 32.41
N ARG A 638 37.14 -9.24 31.30
CA ARG A 638 36.77 -10.36 30.43
C ARG A 638 37.82 -10.68 29.37
N MET A 639 38.85 -9.85 29.24
CA MET A 639 39.89 -10.06 28.22
C MET A 639 40.96 -11.00 28.74
N THR A 640 41.51 -11.78 27.81
CA THR A 640 42.50 -12.83 28.06
C THR A 640 43.69 -12.72 27.10
N CYS A 641 43.65 -11.81 26.12
CA CYS A 641 44.65 -11.69 25.05
C CYS A 641 45.86 -10.79 25.37
N PHE A 642 45.85 -10.06 26.50
CA PHE A 642 46.94 -9.15 26.84
C PHE A 642 48.05 -9.87 27.62
N GLY A 643 49.30 -9.51 27.31
CA GLY A 643 50.46 -9.80 28.16
C GLY A 643 50.49 -8.92 29.41
N GLU A 644 51.37 -9.26 30.36
CA GLU A 644 51.44 -8.60 31.67
C GLU A 644 51.69 -7.07 31.57
N ASP A 645 52.62 -6.64 30.72
CA ASP A 645 53.00 -5.24 30.56
C ASP A 645 51.87 -4.34 30.00
N ASP A 646 51.20 -4.79 28.94
CA ASP A 646 50.14 -4.01 28.30
C ASP A 646 48.86 -3.99 29.15
N HIS A 647 48.56 -5.09 29.83
CA HIS A 647 47.46 -5.16 30.77
C HIS A 647 47.70 -4.26 32.00
N GLU A 648 48.93 -4.22 32.55
CA GLU A 648 49.29 -3.30 33.63
C GLU A 648 49.09 -1.84 33.24
N ARG A 649 49.56 -1.43 32.06
CA ARG A 649 49.36 -0.07 31.53
C ARG A 649 47.89 0.31 31.44
N LEU A 650 47.04 -0.58 30.92
CA LEU A 650 45.60 -0.33 30.79
C LEU A 650 44.91 -0.25 32.15
N ARG A 651 45.27 -1.11 33.11
CA ARG A 651 44.75 -1.04 34.50
C ARG A 651 45.10 0.28 35.16
N ASP A 652 46.33 0.73 34.99
CA ASP A 652 46.80 2.00 35.54
C ASP A 652 46.12 3.20 34.90
N GLN A 653 45.94 3.19 33.59
CA GLN A 653 45.14 4.20 32.89
C GLN A 653 43.70 4.21 33.38
N CYS A 654 43.07 3.04 33.56
CA CYS A 654 41.71 2.92 34.11
C CYS A 654 41.60 3.51 35.53
N ARG A 655 42.57 3.19 36.39
CA ARG A 655 42.67 3.70 37.77
C ARG A 655 42.88 5.22 37.80
N LEU A 656 43.72 5.75 36.92
CA LEU A 656 43.92 7.20 36.77
C LEU A 656 42.66 7.89 36.28
N ALA A 657 42.00 7.35 35.24
CA ALA A 657 40.74 7.86 34.70
C ALA A 657 39.63 7.89 35.75
N ALA A 658 39.48 6.81 36.53
CA ALA A 658 38.55 6.75 37.66
C ALA A 658 38.84 7.82 38.72
N SER A 659 40.11 8.10 38.99
CA SER A 659 40.51 9.12 39.97
C SER A 659 40.35 10.56 39.49
N LYS A 660 40.22 10.80 38.17
CA LYS A 660 40.01 12.14 37.59
C LYS A 660 38.53 12.56 37.51
N LEU A 661 37.59 11.71 37.97
CA LEU A 661 36.16 12.04 37.97
C LEU A 661 35.84 13.22 38.91
N ILE A 662 34.95 14.12 38.46
CA ILE A 662 34.61 15.36 39.17
C ILE A 662 33.74 15.08 40.41
N SER A 663 32.71 14.23 40.27
CA SER A 663 31.83 13.88 41.38
C SER A 663 32.50 12.87 42.30
N LYS A 664 32.61 13.19 43.60
CA LYS A 664 33.22 12.32 44.62
C LYS A 664 32.49 10.97 44.77
N SER A 665 31.16 10.97 44.65
CA SER A 665 30.36 9.73 44.68
C SER A 665 30.66 8.83 43.47
N SER A 666 30.72 9.41 42.26
CA SER A 666 31.09 8.67 41.05
C SER A 666 32.55 8.21 41.07
N GLN A 667 33.46 9.06 41.56
CA GLN A 667 34.88 8.76 41.72
C GLN A 667 35.08 7.54 42.64
N CYS A 668 34.40 7.51 43.78
CA CYS A 668 34.45 6.40 44.73
C CYS A 668 34.02 5.07 44.09
N ARG A 669 32.83 5.04 43.44
CA ARG A 669 32.29 3.84 42.77
C ARG A 669 33.18 3.35 41.62
N ALA A 670 33.76 4.27 40.85
CA ALA A 670 34.67 3.92 39.76
C ALA A 670 35.97 3.29 40.28
N VAL A 671 36.57 3.85 41.34
CA VAL A 671 37.81 3.29 41.94
C VAL A 671 37.54 1.95 42.60
N ALA A 672 36.37 1.77 43.23
CA ALA A 672 35.96 0.48 43.79
C ALA A 672 35.80 -0.59 42.68
N THR A 673 35.24 -0.23 41.53
CA THR A 673 35.15 -1.12 40.37
C THR A 673 36.54 -1.46 39.82
N CYS A 674 37.46 -0.49 39.76
CA CYS A 674 38.84 -0.73 39.32
C CYS A 674 39.59 -1.68 40.26
N ALA A 675 39.23 -1.79 41.54
CA ALA A 675 39.84 -2.76 42.46
C ALA A 675 39.63 -4.21 41.97
N HIS A 676 38.50 -4.51 41.33
CA HIS A 676 38.24 -5.85 40.76
C HIS A 676 39.19 -6.20 39.61
N LEU A 677 39.73 -5.21 38.90
CA LEU A 677 40.72 -5.44 37.83
C LEU A 677 42.03 -6.04 38.36
N PHE A 678 42.39 -5.76 39.61
CA PHE A 678 43.60 -6.28 40.26
C PHE A 678 43.38 -7.64 40.93
N TRP A 679 42.13 -8.12 40.95
CA TRP A 679 41.74 -9.34 41.68
C TRP A 679 41.14 -10.45 40.80
N SER A 680 40.53 -10.10 39.67
CA SER A 680 39.72 -11.06 38.88
C SER A 680 40.05 -11.06 37.38
N SER A 681 40.95 -10.20 36.92
CA SER A 681 41.39 -10.17 35.53
C SER A 681 42.28 -11.37 35.21
N ARG A 682 42.24 -11.83 33.95
CA ARG A 682 43.04 -12.95 33.46
C ARG A 682 44.10 -12.43 32.48
N ILE A 683 45.37 -12.73 32.73
CA ILE A 683 46.48 -12.44 31.80
C ILE A 683 46.67 -13.66 30.89
N ALA A 684 47.03 -13.45 29.62
CA ALA A 684 47.31 -14.54 28.66
C ALA A 684 48.33 -15.58 29.19
N ASP A 685 49.30 -15.14 29.99
CA ASP A 685 50.39 -15.96 30.52
C ASP A 685 50.04 -16.75 31.80
N ARG A 686 48.87 -16.52 32.42
CA ARG A 686 48.44 -17.20 33.65
C ARG A 686 46.99 -17.69 33.57
N ASP A 687 46.79 -19.00 33.70
CA ASP A 687 45.45 -19.64 33.76
C ASP A 687 44.63 -19.24 35.01
N GLN A 688 45.26 -18.63 36.02
CA GLN A 688 44.60 -18.19 37.25
C GLN A 688 44.33 -16.68 37.24
N PRO A 689 43.21 -16.23 37.85
CA PRO A 689 42.95 -14.81 38.02
C PRO A 689 44.07 -14.14 38.83
N MET A 690 44.41 -12.90 38.46
CA MET A 690 45.40 -12.11 39.18
C MET A 690 44.92 -11.81 40.59
N HIS A 691 45.66 -12.20 41.63
CA HIS A 691 45.36 -11.85 43.02
C HIS A 691 46.40 -10.88 43.59
N ASP A 692 46.37 -9.62 43.13
CA ASP A 692 47.25 -8.56 43.65
C ASP A 692 46.61 -7.88 44.88
N GLY A 693 46.71 -8.51 46.05
CA GLY A 693 46.11 -8.03 47.30
C GLY A 693 46.51 -6.60 47.67
N GLU A 694 47.79 -6.25 47.50
CA GLU A 694 48.32 -4.95 47.95
C GLU A 694 47.68 -3.79 47.18
N GLN A 695 47.48 -3.96 45.87
CA GLN A 695 46.87 -2.95 45.02
C GLN A 695 45.36 -2.83 45.27
N VAL A 696 44.68 -3.94 45.57
CA VAL A 696 43.26 -3.93 45.98
C VAL A 696 43.09 -3.13 47.28
N VAL A 697 43.91 -3.39 48.30
CA VAL A 697 43.87 -2.65 49.57
C VAL A 697 44.18 -1.17 49.36
N ASN A 698 45.14 -0.84 48.49
CA ASN A 698 45.45 0.55 48.15
C ASN A 698 44.28 1.26 47.46
N CYS A 699 43.57 0.59 46.55
CA CYS A 699 42.37 1.13 45.90
C CYS A 699 41.24 1.35 46.91
N LEU A 700 40.99 0.38 47.80
CA LEU A 700 39.95 0.50 48.82
C LEU A 700 40.25 1.59 49.86
N LYS A 701 41.51 1.73 50.31
CA LYS A 701 41.94 2.85 51.16
C LYS A 701 41.70 4.20 50.48
N LYS A 702 41.97 4.29 49.17
CA LYS A 702 41.70 5.49 48.37
C LYS A 702 40.19 5.76 48.25
N CYS A 703 39.35 4.73 48.09
CA CYS A 703 37.89 4.86 48.14
C CYS A 703 37.41 5.43 49.48
N LEU A 704 37.93 4.93 50.61
CA LEU A 704 37.60 5.44 51.95
C LEU A 704 37.96 6.92 52.12
N GLN A 705 39.14 7.33 51.62
CA GLN A 705 39.53 8.74 51.61
C GLN A 705 38.57 9.59 50.76
N ILE A 706 38.18 9.12 49.58
CA ILE A 706 37.26 9.85 48.69
C ILE A 706 35.85 9.93 49.31
N ALA A 707 35.36 8.86 49.92
CA ALA A 707 34.07 8.83 50.61
C ALA A 707 34.05 9.79 51.82
N SER A 708 35.16 9.90 52.57
CA SER A 708 35.29 10.86 53.67
C SER A 708 35.29 12.33 53.20
N GLN A 709 35.66 12.60 51.94
CA GLN A 709 35.62 13.92 51.32
C GLN A 709 34.25 14.29 50.75
N CYS A 710 33.25 13.40 50.84
CA CYS A 710 31.88 13.68 50.42
C CYS A 710 31.19 14.56 51.47
N MET A 711 30.65 15.71 51.06
CA MET A 711 30.02 16.68 51.95
C MET A 711 28.60 16.31 52.35
N ASP A 712 27.90 15.51 51.55
CA ASP A 712 26.53 15.08 51.81
C ASP A 712 26.55 13.82 52.69
N PRO A 713 26.03 13.88 53.93
CA PRO A 713 26.13 12.78 54.88
C PRO A 713 25.30 11.57 54.46
N CYS A 714 24.16 11.75 53.77
CA CYS A 714 23.36 10.62 53.25
C CYS A 714 24.13 9.84 52.18
N ALA A 715 24.66 10.53 51.18
CA ALA A 715 25.47 9.92 50.13
C ALA A 715 26.77 9.30 50.69
N GLN A 716 27.36 9.91 51.72
CA GLN A 716 28.55 9.40 52.39
C GLN A 716 28.30 8.06 53.10
N VAL A 717 27.22 7.92 53.86
CA VAL A 717 26.86 6.65 54.54
C VAL A 717 26.55 5.56 53.51
N GLN A 718 25.84 5.91 52.43
CA GLN A 718 25.60 4.97 51.34
C GLN A 718 26.92 4.48 50.71
N LEU A 719 27.86 5.38 50.41
CA LEU A 719 29.16 5.02 49.85
C LEU A 719 30.00 4.17 50.82
N PHE A 720 29.98 4.45 52.12
CA PHE A 720 30.68 3.60 53.08
C PHE A 720 30.08 2.20 53.17
N THR A 721 28.76 2.08 53.02
CA THR A 721 28.09 0.78 52.99
C THR A 721 28.45 0.02 51.71
N GLU A 722 28.45 0.66 50.54
CA GLU A 722 28.91 0.06 49.27
C GLU A 722 30.39 -0.36 49.34
N ILE A 723 31.26 0.45 49.97
CA ILE A 723 32.66 0.09 50.20
C ILE A 723 32.77 -1.12 51.12
N LEU A 724 31.97 -1.18 52.19
CA LEU A 724 31.94 -2.32 53.10
C LEU A 724 31.61 -3.60 52.32
N ASP A 725 30.59 -3.58 51.45
CA ASP A 725 30.22 -4.73 50.63
C ASP A 725 31.38 -5.19 49.72
N HIS A 726 32.15 -4.26 49.15
CA HIS A 726 33.36 -4.60 48.39
C HIS A 726 34.48 -5.20 49.25
N TYR A 727 34.71 -4.68 50.46
CA TYR A 727 35.67 -5.28 51.40
C TYR A 727 35.25 -6.71 51.79
N VAL A 728 33.94 -6.93 51.99
CA VAL A 728 33.39 -8.25 52.30
C VAL A 728 33.60 -9.20 51.13
N TYR A 729 33.31 -8.76 49.90
CA TYR A 729 33.55 -9.57 48.70
C TYR A 729 35.01 -10.04 48.57
N PHE A 730 35.99 -9.14 48.71
CA PHE A 730 37.40 -9.52 48.59
C PHE A 730 37.90 -10.36 49.78
N ALA A 731 37.32 -10.17 50.97
CA ALA A 731 37.60 -11.02 52.13
C ALA A 731 37.06 -12.45 51.95
N GLU A 732 35.90 -12.59 51.30
CA GLU A 732 35.30 -13.89 50.97
C GLU A 732 36.11 -14.66 49.91
N ASP A 733 36.63 -13.95 48.90
CA ASP A 733 37.41 -14.54 47.81
C ASP A 733 38.87 -14.86 48.20
N GLY A 734 39.21 -14.72 49.50
CA GLY A 734 40.47 -15.20 50.07
C GLY A 734 41.62 -14.19 50.12
N CYS A 735 41.35 -12.88 50.06
CA CYS A 735 42.39 -11.86 50.19
C CYS A 735 42.99 -11.81 51.61
N LYS A 736 44.21 -12.36 51.76
CA LYS A 736 44.94 -12.45 53.04
C LYS A 736 45.32 -11.10 53.65
N GLU A 737 45.36 -10.05 52.84
CA GLU A 737 45.82 -8.72 53.25
C GLU A 737 44.72 -7.83 53.84
N ILE A 738 43.44 -8.23 53.67
CA ILE A 738 42.31 -7.55 54.31
C ILE A 738 42.20 -8.06 55.74
N VAL A 739 42.62 -7.22 56.69
CA VAL A 739 42.57 -7.54 58.12
C VAL A 739 41.17 -7.25 58.68
N THR A 740 40.64 -8.16 59.49
CA THR A 740 39.36 -8.03 60.25
C THR A 740 39.22 -6.70 60.99
N ARG A 741 40.33 -6.14 61.45
CA ARG A 741 40.40 -4.81 62.07
C ARG A 741 39.88 -3.69 61.15
N GLN A 742 40.20 -3.70 59.86
CA GLN A 742 39.77 -2.67 58.91
C GLN A 742 38.24 -2.72 58.66
N LEU A 743 37.67 -3.93 58.63
CA LEU A 743 36.23 -4.14 58.56
C LEU A 743 35.51 -3.61 59.80
N ASN A 744 36.01 -3.95 61.00
CA ASN A 744 35.45 -3.47 62.27
C ASN A 744 35.53 -1.93 62.39
N GLU A 745 36.64 -1.32 61.99
CA GLU A 745 36.81 0.13 61.96
C GLU A 745 35.84 0.82 60.98
N LEU A 746 35.53 0.20 59.84
CA LEU A 746 34.56 0.72 58.88
C LEU A 746 33.12 0.59 59.39
N ILE A 747 32.76 -0.54 60.00
CA ILE A 747 31.44 -0.77 60.61
C ILE A 747 31.17 0.24 61.73
N ALA A 748 32.17 0.50 62.57
CA ALA A 748 32.08 1.51 63.64
C ALA A 748 31.82 2.91 63.05
N LYS A 749 32.57 3.31 62.02
CA LYS A 749 32.38 4.59 61.33
C LYS A 749 31.00 4.73 60.69
N ILE A 750 30.47 3.66 60.09
CA ILE A 750 29.12 3.68 59.50
C ILE A 750 28.07 3.89 60.59
N ARG A 751 28.18 3.20 61.73
CA ARG A 751 27.25 3.37 62.87
C ARG A 751 27.28 4.80 63.42
N GLU A 752 28.47 5.38 63.59
CA GLU A 752 28.64 6.76 64.07
C GLU A 752 28.01 7.78 63.11
N THR A 753 28.22 7.61 61.80
CA THR A 753 27.71 8.55 60.79
C THR A 753 26.20 8.39 60.58
N LEU A 754 25.66 7.18 60.72
CA LEU A 754 24.22 6.88 60.61
C LEU A 754 23.41 7.51 61.76
N LEU A 755 24.00 7.67 62.95
CA LEU A 755 23.40 8.38 64.08
C LEU A 755 23.28 9.90 63.86
N GLN A 756 24.05 10.46 62.92
CA GLN A 756 24.07 11.90 62.62
C GLN A 756 23.09 12.31 61.52
N LEU A 757 22.34 11.36 60.93
CA LEU A 757 21.41 11.60 59.82
C LEU A 757 20.01 12.02 60.30
N GLU A 758 19.40 12.98 59.59
CA GLU A 758 17.98 13.31 59.76
C GLU A 758 17.08 12.19 59.19
N PRO A 759 15.92 11.91 59.81
CA PRO A 759 15.02 10.86 59.33
C PRO A 759 14.36 11.30 58.03
N SER A 760 14.75 10.64 56.94
CA SER A 760 14.21 10.80 55.58
C SER A 760 13.95 9.42 54.97
N SER A 761 13.13 9.36 53.90
CA SER A 761 12.86 8.11 53.17
C SER A 761 14.13 7.42 52.68
N ASP A 762 15.14 8.20 52.30
CA ASP A 762 16.42 7.71 51.78
C ASP A 762 17.29 7.18 52.93
N SER A 763 17.24 7.82 54.11
CA SER A 763 17.91 7.36 55.33
C SER A 763 17.36 6.00 55.80
N GLU A 764 16.04 5.77 55.72
CA GLU A 764 15.44 4.46 56.03
C GLU A 764 15.90 3.35 55.07
N GLN A 765 16.03 3.67 53.78
CA GLN A 765 16.54 2.70 52.79
C GLN A 765 18.01 2.36 53.02
N ILE A 766 18.84 3.35 53.33
CA ILE A 766 20.26 3.15 53.66
C ILE A 766 20.41 2.33 54.95
N GLN A 767 19.59 2.59 55.96
CA GLN A 767 19.55 1.79 57.20
C GLN A 767 19.18 0.33 56.95
N LYS A 768 18.17 0.09 56.10
CA LYS A 768 17.81 -1.28 55.67
C LYS A 768 18.96 -1.95 54.93
N HIS A 769 19.61 -1.25 53.99
CA HIS A 769 20.75 -1.76 53.25
C HIS A 769 21.90 -2.17 54.18
N PHE A 770 22.28 -1.28 55.12
CA PHE A 770 23.32 -1.57 56.10
C PHE A 770 22.95 -2.74 57.02
N ASN A 771 21.71 -2.81 57.51
CA ASN A 771 21.25 -3.91 58.34
C ASN A 771 21.32 -5.27 57.60
N ASN A 772 20.96 -5.29 56.31
CA ASN A 772 21.09 -6.48 55.47
C ASN A 772 22.57 -6.90 55.28
N SER A 773 23.48 -5.96 55.01
CA SER A 773 24.92 -6.26 54.90
C SER A 773 25.49 -6.82 56.22
N ILE A 774 25.03 -6.31 57.37
CA ILE A 774 25.42 -6.83 58.69
C ILE A 774 24.82 -8.22 58.94
N GLU A 775 23.57 -8.47 58.55
CA GLU A 775 22.94 -9.79 58.67
C GLU A 775 23.67 -10.84 57.83
N HIS A 776 24.01 -10.52 56.57
CA HIS A 776 24.83 -11.35 55.69
C HIS A 776 26.22 -11.65 56.31
N LEU A 777 26.85 -10.64 56.89
CA LEU A 777 28.11 -10.80 57.63
C LEU A 777 27.96 -11.73 58.86
N ARG A 778 26.83 -11.67 59.57
CA ARG A 778 26.54 -12.56 60.71
C ARG A 778 26.34 -14.01 60.26
N GLU A 779 25.57 -14.23 59.19
CA GLU A 779 25.38 -15.56 58.60
C GLU A 779 26.72 -16.17 58.17
N LYS A 780 27.59 -15.39 57.53
CA LYS A 780 28.92 -15.84 57.11
C LYS A 780 29.91 -16.02 58.26
N ALA A 781 29.86 -15.20 59.29
CA ALA A 781 30.65 -15.41 60.51
C ALA A 781 30.27 -16.72 61.22
N VAL A 782 28.99 -17.11 61.18
CA VAL A 782 28.52 -18.41 61.68
C VAL A 782 29.01 -19.55 60.78
N ALA A 783 28.94 -19.42 59.45
CA ALA A 783 29.44 -20.42 58.50
C ALA A 783 30.97 -20.60 58.53
N ALA A 784 31.74 -19.52 58.74
CA ALA A 784 33.20 -19.54 58.84
C ALA A 784 33.69 -20.22 60.13
N LYS A 785 32.95 -20.09 61.24
CA LYS A 785 33.22 -20.81 62.50
C LYS A 785 33.08 -22.33 62.37
N VAL A 786 32.29 -22.80 61.40
CA VAL A 786 32.09 -24.24 61.12
C VAL A 786 33.15 -24.81 60.17
N SER A 787 33.73 -23.99 59.28
CA SER A 787 34.70 -24.41 58.24
C SER A 787 36.18 -24.14 58.58
N GLY A 788 36.48 -23.43 59.67
CA GLY A 788 37.86 -23.18 60.13
C GLY A 788 38.62 -22.08 59.36
N SER A 789 37.93 -21.22 58.61
CA SER A 789 38.53 -20.05 57.95
C SER A 789 38.65 -18.88 58.94
N ILE A 790 39.87 -18.37 59.12
CA ILE A 790 40.26 -17.36 60.13
C ILE A 790 39.69 -15.95 59.81
N ALA A 791 39.19 -15.72 58.59
CA ALA A 791 38.89 -14.37 58.10
C ALA A 791 37.66 -13.67 58.73
N PHE A 792 36.71 -14.40 59.32
CA PHE A 792 35.43 -13.82 59.81
C PHE A 792 35.13 -14.07 61.29
N ALA A 793 36.01 -14.78 62.01
CA ALA A 793 35.74 -15.20 63.40
C ALA A 793 35.89 -14.06 64.44
N GLU A 794 36.63 -13.00 64.11
CA GLU A 794 36.95 -11.85 64.99
C GLU A 794 36.12 -10.58 64.69
N LEU A 795 35.07 -10.68 63.89
CA LEU A 795 34.21 -9.52 63.59
C LEU A 795 33.34 -9.16 64.81
N VAL A 796 33.35 -7.88 65.20
CA VAL A 796 32.49 -7.32 66.24
C VAL A 796 31.24 -6.75 65.56
N LEU A 797 30.25 -7.62 65.29
CA LEU A 797 28.99 -7.30 64.61
C LEU A 797 27.86 -6.88 65.55
#